data_AF-A0A1Q3ZHA6-F1
#
_entry.id   AF-A0A1Q3ZHA6-F1
#
_cell.length_a   1.000
_cell.length_b   1.000
_cell.length_c   1.000
_cell.angle_alpha   90.00
_cell.angle_beta   90.00
_cell.angle_gamma   90.00
#
_symmetry.space_group_name_H-M   'P 1'
#
loop_
_entity.id
_entity.type
_entity.pdbx_description
1 polymer ?
#
loop_
_entity_poly.entity_id
_entity_poly.type
_entity_poly.pdbx_seq_one_letter_code
_entity_poly.pdbx_strand_id
1 'polypeptide(L)'
;MTNNGNGTITYTPNNGFTGKDTIIVTVCNASNVCANDTIFISVMDINNESVSTDKGTPVTTPVITSNDAPNNGTLTVSPVVVRNGSNGTAVINGDGTVTYTPNDPNFTGKDTVIVNICDGNACRPDTIFVTVTGVSNESASTSKDTPVVVDVTDNDSMGGDTPVIGTIVDQGNGTVTNNGNGTITYTPNNGFTGKDTIIVTVCNASNVCANDTVFISVMDINNESVSTDKGTPVTTPVITSNDAPNNGTLTVSPVVVRNGSNGTAVVNGNGTVTYTPNDPNFTGKDTVIVNICDGNACRPDTIFVTVTGINNENGVTKEGTPIVINVTGNDSMGDDVPLIGSVINTGSNGTGVKNPGDTSLTYTPNPGFYGNDTIVVTVCNAVNVCVNDTIFIHVVADPVISNETESTNEDTPVIIDVTSNDNAPDGGTIKIGGVISGPNHGTVTDNGDGSITYTPDPDYNGRDTIIVSVCNNSINCINDTIFVTVNPVNDPPVAHGDTATTYEETPVVINVTGNDTDVDGNIDPASVTILTAPDNGTATVDPLTGAITYTPNAGFVGNDTLTYSICDTGMPVYCDDTTVIITVQNCLANPNADCDGDGVINSDEITDGTNPSDPCSFVTASQTVTPNTAWNNLDCDNDGIINGDEVTNGTDPNNPDTDGDGVTDGDEATDGTNPNDPCSLVIAHQTATPSQAWTDADCDNDGVTNGEEVTNGTDPNNPDTDGDGVTDGDEATDGTNPNDPCSLVITHQTLTPSQAWTDADCDNDGSTNGEEVINGTDPNNPDTDGDGVLDGQEVTDGTNPNDPCSLVVAHQTLTPSQAWINGDCDGDGITNGEEVTNGSDPVNPCDPKKCGNMNVPNAFSPDGDGTNDVWVIKGIENYPNNVLTVYNRWGNIVFAADGYLNTWDGTSNSKLNVGGDVLPTGTYYYVIDTKDEKVGVLKGYVYIQR
;
A
#
# COMPACT_ATOMS: atom_id res chain seq x y z
N MET A 1 -27.57 34.31 -25.27
CA MET A 1 -28.39 35.54 -25.08
C MET A 1 -28.65 36.21 -26.41
N THR A 2 -29.91 36.51 -26.71
CA THR A 2 -30.34 37.13 -27.98
C THR A 2 -31.21 38.35 -27.67
N ASN A 3 -30.90 39.52 -28.23
CA ASN A 3 -31.73 40.71 -28.12
C ASN A 3 -32.81 40.68 -29.22
N ASN A 4 -34.08 40.70 -28.83
CA ASN A 4 -35.21 40.54 -29.75
C ASN A 4 -35.69 41.87 -30.36
N GLY A 5 -35.04 43.00 -30.05
CA GLY A 5 -35.28 44.30 -30.70
C GLY A 5 -36.55 45.05 -30.29
N ASN A 6 -37.36 44.50 -29.38
CA ASN A 6 -38.58 45.13 -28.84
C ASN A 6 -38.49 45.44 -27.33
N GLY A 7 -37.26 45.49 -26.78
CA GLY A 7 -37.03 45.64 -25.34
C GLY A 7 -37.06 44.32 -24.55
N THR A 8 -37.21 43.17 -25.22
CA THR A 8 -37.08 41.85 -24.60
C THR A 8 -35.75 41.18 -24.95
N ILE A 9 -35.24 40.37 -24.03
CA ILE A 9 -34.00 39.61 -24.18
C ILE A 9 -34.31 38.14 -23.90
N THR A 10 -33.80 37.24 -24.74
CA THR A 10 -33.88 35.80 -24.51
C THR A 10 -32.56 35.29 -23.92
N TYR A 11 -32.63 34.79 -22.69
CA TYR A 11 -31.54 34.07 -22.02
C TYR A 11 -31.70 32.56 -22.26
N THR A 12 -30.60 31.89 -22.56
CA THR A 12 -30.53 30.42 -22.69
C THR A 12 -29.28 30.01 -21.94
N PRO A 13 -29.40 29.31 -20.79
CA PRO A 13 -28.23 28.85 -20.05
C PRO A 13 -27.45 27.82 -20.87
N ASN A 14 -26.15 27.70 -20.60
CA ASN A 14 -25.35 26.62 -21.15
C ASN A 14 -25.86 25.28 -20.59
N ASN A 15 -25.75 24.22 -21.39
CA ASN A 15 -26.18 22.89 -20.97
C ASN A 15 -25.46 22.49 -19.65
N GLY A 16 -26.22 22.21 -18.59
CA GLY A 16 -25.71 21.85 -17.25
C GLY A 16 -25.34 23.02 -16.33
N PHE A 17 -25.66 24.27 -16.66
CA PHE A 17 -25.42 25.41 -15.75
C PHE A 17 -26.55 25.61 -14.73
N THR A 18 -26.20 25.54 -13.44
CA THR A 18 -27.07 25.99 -12.33
C THR A 18 -26.37 26.93 -11.37
N GLY A 19 -27.16 27.86 -10.82
CA GLY A 19 -26.66 28.96 -10.01
C GLY A 19 -27.17 30.33 -10.46
N LYS A 20 -26.58 31.38 -9.90
CA LYS A 20 -26.90 32.77 -10.24
C LYS A 20 -26.04 33.23 -11.41
N ASP A 21 -26.69 33.68 -12.47
CA ASP A 21 -26.05 34.40 -13.55
C ASP A 21 -26.40 35.89 -13.44
N THR A 22 -25.47 36.75 -13.82
CA THR A 22 -25.65 38.20 -13.74
C THR A 22 -25.44 38.81 -15.11
N ILE A 23 -26.46 39.51 -15.58
CA ILE A 23 -26.49 40.10 -16.90
C ILE A 23 -26.51 41.60 -16.77
N ILE A 24 -25.48 42.24 -17.31
CA ILE A 24 -25.44 43.69 -17.40
C ILE A 24 -26.04 44.09 -18.75
N VAL A 25 -27.16 44.78 -18.72
CA VAL A 25 -27.84 45.32 -19.91
C VAL A 25 -27.55 46.81 -19.99
N THR A 26 -26.91 47.23 -21.07
CA THR A 26 -26.69 48.65 -21.36
C THR A 26 -27.85 49.18 -22.19
N VAL A 27 -28.66 50.08 -21.61
CA VAL A 27 -29.76 50.75 -22.30
C VAL A 27 -29.35 52.16 -22.65
N CYS A 28 -29.40 52.50 -23.94
CA CYS A 28 -29.04 53.81 -24.45
C CYS A 28 -30.28 54.56 -24.96
N ASN A 29 -30.31 55.88 -24.73
CA ASN A 29 -31.29 56.72 -25.41
C ASN A 29 -30.85 57.06 -26.84
N ALA A 30 -31.72 57.71 -27.62
CA ALA A 30 -31.48 58.06 -29.02
C ALA A 30 -30.28 59.00 -29.28
N SER A 31 -29.69 59.57 -28.23
CA SER A 31 -28.49 60.42 -28.28
C SER A 31 -27.22 59.68 -27.85
N ASN A 32 -27.26 58.34 -27.75
CA ASN A 32 -26.15 57.47 -27.29
C ASN A 32 -25.68 57.73 -25.85
N VAL A 33 -26.54 58.27 -24.99
CA VAL A 33 -26.27 58.28 -23.54
C VAL A 33 -26.82 56.99 -22.95
N CYS A 34 -25.96 56.19 -22.32
CA CYS A 34 -26.28 54.84 -21.88
C CYS A 34 -26.21 54.72 -20.35
N ALA A 35 -27.11 53.91 -19.79
CA ALA A 35 -27.08 53.47 -18.40
C ALA A 35 -27.04 51.94 -18.36
N ASN A 36 -26.30 51.39 -17.39
CA ASN A 36 -26.25 49.96 -17.17
C ASN A 36 -27.29 49.58 -16.13
N ASP A 37 -28.08 48.56 -16.44
CA ASP A 37 -28.94 47.88 -15.49
C ASP A 37 -28.44 46.45 -15.30
N THR A 38 -28.63 45.90 -14.11
CA THR A 38 -28.13 44.57 -13.77
C THR A 38 -29.31 43.65 -13.52
N ILE A 39 -29.46 42.64 -14.38
CA ILE A 39 -30.47 41.59 -14.26
C ILE A 39 -29.81 40.39 -13.60
N PHE A 40 -30.32 40.00 -12.43
CA PHE A 40 -29.95 38.75 -11.77
C PHE A 40 -30.87 37.64 -12.24
N ILE A 41 -30.29 36.57 -12.78
CA ILE A 41 -31.01 35.37 -13.20
C ILE A 41 -30.58 34.24 -12.28
N SER A 42 -31.54 33.54 -11.67
CA SER A 42 -31.25 32.32 -10.94
C SER A 42 -31.75 31.15 -11.76
N VAL A 43 -30.84 30.26 -12.18
CA VAL A 43 -31.18 29.01 -12.87
C VAL A 43 -31.17 27.92 -11.82
N MET A 44 -32.36 27.43 -11.46
CA MET A 44 -32.56 26.37 -10.46
C MET A 44 -32.68 25.01 -11.14
N ASP A 45 -32.16 23.97 -10.49
CA ASP A 45 -32.24 22.58 -10.97
C ASP A 45 -33.65 21.98 -10.80
N ILE A 46 -34.53 22.58 -10.00
CA ILE A 46 -35.85 22.07 -9.58
C ILE A 46 -36.85 23.24 -9.52
N ASN A 47 -38.08 23.10 -10.02
CA ASN A 47 -39.11 24.14 -10.02
C ASN A 47 -40.36 23.76 -9.22
N ASN A 48 -40.76 24.58 -8.25
CA ASN A 48 -41.98 24.40 -7.45
C ASN A 48 -43.26 24.21 -8.29
N GLU A 49 -44.08 23.18 -7.98
CA GLU A 49 -45.38 22.94 -8.60
C GLU A 49 -46.53 23.73 -7.96
N SER A 50 -47.64 23.85 -8.71
CA SER A 50 -48.91 24.33 -8.15
C SER A 50 -50.10 23.52 -8.65
N VAL A 51 -51.08 23.31 -7.78
CA VAL A 51 -52.29 22.54 -8.05
C VAL A 51 -53.52 23.16 -7.37
N SER A 52 -54.70 23.00 -7.97
CA SER A 52 -55.97 23.46 -7.40
C SER A 52 -56.94 22.31 -7.20
N THR A 53 -57.77 22.37 -6.16
CA THR A 53 -58.81 21.38 -5.87
C THR A 53 -60.07 22.04 -5.31
N ASP A 54 -61.19 21.33 -5.34
CA ASP A 54 -62.43 21.85 -4.74
C ASP A 54 -62.52 21.48 -3.26
N LYS A 55 -63.35 22.24 -2.55
CA LYS A 55 -63.72 22.02 -1.15
C LYS A 55 -64.04 20.54 -0.88
N GLY A 56 -63.22 19.89 -0.05
CA GLY A 56 -63.40 18.50 0.39
C GLY A 56 -63.00 17.42 -0.63
N THR A 57 -62.41 17.77 -1.78
CA THR A 57 -61.92 16.80 -2.77
C THR A 57 -60.40 16.65 -2.72
N PRO A 58 -59.85 15.42 -2.65
CA PRO A 58 -58.41 15.20 -2.79
C PRO A 58 -57.94 15.46 -4.22
N VAL A 59 -56.73 16.00 -4.37
CA VAL A 59 -56.09 16.22 -5.68
C VAL A 59 -54.75 15.53 -5.74
N THR A 60 -54.43 14.94 -6.90
CA THR A 60 -53.15 14.26 -7.14
C THR A 60 -52.38 14.97 -8.24
N THR A 61 -51.13 15.30 -7.97
CA THR A 61 -50.22 15.96 -8.91
C THR A 61 -48.89 15.21 -9.00
N PRO A 62 -48.23 15.14 -10.17
CA PRO A 62 -46.84 14.72 -10.25
C PRO A 62 -45.94 15.63 -9.39
N VAL A 63 -44.96 15.02 -8.73
CA VAL A 63 -43.91 15.72 -7.94
C VAL A 63 -42.67 15.97 -8.77
N ILE A 64 -42.47 15.19 -9.83
CA ILE A 64 -41.37 15.36 -10.78
C ILE A 64 -42.01 15.65 -12.12
N THR A 65 -41.80 16.85 -12.64
CA THR A 65 -42.19 17.24 -13.98
C THR A 65 -41.01 17.14 -14.94
N SER A 66 -41.26 17.25 -16.25
CA SER A 66 -40.19 17.20 -17.25
C SER A 66 -39.19 18.37 -17.17
N ASN A 67 -39.42 19.33 -16.27
CA ASN A 67 -38.59 20.52 -16.10
C ASN A 67 -37.63 20.42 -14.89
N ASP A 68 -37.75 19.39 -14.04
CA ASP A 68 -36.97 19.21 -12.81
C ASP A 68 -35.65 18.45 -13.01
N ALA A 69 -35.36 18.03 -14.25
CA ALA A 69 -34.16 17.27 -14.59
C ALA A 69 -33.41 17.89 -15.80
N PRO A 70 -32.47 18.81 -15.59
CA PRO A 70 -31.75 19.44 -16.70
C PRO A 70 -30.67 18.56 -17.35
N ASN A 71 -30.27 17.44 -16.72
CA ASN A 71 -29.11 16.63 -17.13
C ASN A 71 -29.43 15.18 -17.55
N ASN A 72 -30.69 14.82 -17.82
CA ASN A 72 -31.09 13.46 -18.20
C ASN A 72 -30.80 12.37 -17.13
N GLY A 73 -30.52 12.77 -15.88
CA GLY A 73 -30.38 11.87 -14.73
C GLY A 73 -31.75 11.38 -14.24
N THR A 74 -31.80 10.18 -13.64
CA THR A 74 -33.04 9.62 -13.09
C THR A 74 -33.26 10.19 -11.69
N LEU A 75 -34.27 11.05 -11.52
CA LEU A 75 -34.68 11.60 -10.23
C LEU A 75 -35.72 10.70 -9.56
N THR A 76 -35.67 10.65 -8.22
CA THR A 76 -36.61 9.91 -7.38
C THR A 76 -37.17 10.82 -6.29
N VAL A 77 -38.42 10.62 -5.89
CA VAL A 77 -39.01 11.33 -4.75
C VAL A 77 -38.75 10.51 -3.50
N SER A 78 -38.29 11.16 -2.43
CA SER A 78 -38.21 10.53 -1.11
C SER A 78 -39.57 9.97 -0.70
N PRO A 79 -39.67 8.77 -0.11
CA PRO A 79 -40.95 8.18 0.28
C PRO A 79 -41.63 8.91 1.46
N VAL A 80 -41.01 9.95 2.02
CA VAL A 80 -41.48 10.69 3.19
C VAL A 80 -41.79 12.15 2.83
N VAL A 81 -43.00 12.61 3.19
CA VAL A 81 -43.37 14.04 3.13
C VAL A 81 -42.61 14.80 4.22
N VAL A 82 -41.88 15.84 3.84
CA VAL A 82 -41.03 16.62 4.76
C VAL A 82 -41.90 17.52 5.64
N ARG A 83 -42.92 18.15 5.06
CA ARG A 83 -43.87 19.00 5.80
C ARG A 83 -45.21 19.12 5.07
N ASN A 84 -46.30 18.97 5.81
CA ASN A 84 -47.64 19.34 5.36
C ASN A 84 -47.97 20.79 5.76
N GLY A 85 -48.76 21.46 4.92
CA GLY A 85 -49.40 22.72 5.24
C GLY A 85 -50.43 22.56 6.35
N SER A 86 -50.90 23.69 6.89
CA SER A 86 -51.78 23.67 8.07
C SER A 86 -53.18 23.16 7.78
N ASN A 87 -53.59 23.10 6.50
CA ASN A 87 -54.98 22.90 6.11
C ASN A 87 -55.24 21.58 5.37
N GLY A 88 -54.21 20.74 5.15
CA GLY A 88 -54.37 19.41 4.56
C GLY A 88 -53.18 18.49 4.75
N THR A 89 -53.37 17.22 4.39
CA THR A 89 -52.35 16.16 4.45
C THR A 89 -52.01 15.67 3.06
N ALA A 90 -50.72 15.56 2.77
CA ALA A 90 -50.20 14.97 1.55
C ALA A 90 -49.67 13.55 1.79
N VAL A 91 -49.83 12.69 0.78
CA VAL A 91 -49.28 11.33 0.74
C VAL A 91 -48.55 11.15 -0.60
N ILE A 92 -47.34 10.58 -0.55
CA ILE A 92 -46.58 10.22 -1.75
C ILE A 92 -47.04 8.84 -2.21
N ASN A 93 -47.49 8.75 -3.45
CA ASN A 93 -47.92 7.51 -4.08
C ASN A 93 -46.70 6.76 -4.63
N GLY A 94 -46.80 5.42 -4.70
CA GLY A 94 -45.72 4.55 -5.18
C GLY A 94 -45.33 4.76 -6.66
N ASP A 95 -46.02 5.64 -7.38
CA ASP A 95 -45.75 6.05 -8.76
C ASP A 95 -45.08 7.43 -8.88
N GLY A 96 -44.70 8.06 -7.76
CA GLY A 96 -44.01 9.36 -7.74
C GLY A 96 -44.94 10.58 -7.80
N THR A 97 -46.26 10.40 -7.66
CA THR A 97 -47.22 11.49 -7.51
C THR A 97 -47.50 11.81 -6.04
N VAL A 98 -47.97 13.03 -5.73
CA VAL A 98 -48.45 13.41 -4.40
C VAL A 98 -49.95 13.64 -4.44
N THR A 99 -50.68 12.98 -3.53
CA THR A 99 -52.10 13.22 -3.27
C THR A 99 -52.25 14.11 -2.04
N TYR A 100 -52.83 15.30 -2.22
CA TYR A 100 -53.21 16.21 -1.14
C TYR A 100 -54.69 16.06 -0.79
N THR A 101 -55.00 16.01 0.51
CA THR A 101 -56.37 15.96 1.05
C THR A 101 -56.57 17.08 2.08
N PRO A 102 -57.54 18.01 1.90
CA PRO A 102 -57.86 19.00 2.92
C PRO A 102 -58.31 18.34 4.24
N ASN A 103 -57.81 18.83 5.38
CA ASN A 103 -58.15 18.31 6.71
C ASN A 103 -59.55 18.74 7.16
N ASP A 104 -59.94 19.97 6.81
CA ASP A 104 -61.30 20.47 6.99
C ASP A 104 -62.06 20.38 5.65
N PRO A 105 -63.15 19.60 5.56
CA PRO A 105 -63.98 19.56 4.37
C PRO A 105 -64.63 20.91 4.06
N ASN A 106 -64.51 21.91 4.94
CA ASN A 106 -64.95 23.27 4.72
C ASN A 106 -63.90 24.29 4.29
N PHE A 107 -62.63 23.89 4.20
CA PHE A 107 -61.54 24.82 3.89
C PHE A 107 -61.62 25.35 2.45
N THR A 108 -61.46 26.66 2.30
CA THR A 108 -61.21 27.35 1.02
C THR A 108 -60.02 28.30 1.24
N GLY A 109 -59.02 28.27 0.36
CA GLY A 109 -57.79 29.04 0.56
C GLY A 109 -56.55 28.36 -0.01
N LYS A 110 -55.37 28.93 0.25
CA LYS A 110 -54.08 28.37 -0.20
C LYS A 110 -53.44 27.52 0.89
N ASP A 111 -52.73 26.47 0.50
CA ASP A 111 -51.92 25.60 1.37
C ASP A 111 -50.62 25.21 0.67
N THR A 112 -49.65 24.62 1.39
CA THR A 112 -48.36 24.20 0.81
C THR A 112 -47.94 22.81 1.28
N VAL A 113 -47.18 22.08 0.46
CA VAL A 113 -46.62 20.76 0.79
C VAL A 113 -45.14 20.76 0.41
N ILE A 114 -44.28 20.25 1.29
CA ILE A 114 -42.83 20.15 1.04
C ILE A 114 -42.42 18.68 0.98
N VAL A 115 -41.70 18.31 -0.07
CA VAL A 115 -41.17 16.96 -0.34
C VAL A 115 -39.70 17.03 -0.71
N ASN A 116 -38.98 15.91 -0.67
CA ASN A 116 -37.57 15.86 -1.09
C ASN A 116 -37.43 15.12 -2.43
N ILE A 117 -36.69 15.71 -3.37
CA ILE A 117 -36.30 15.09 -4.65
C ILE A 117 -34.83 14.69 -4.55
N CYS A 118 -34.52 13.46 -4.95
CA CYS A 118 -33.21 12.83 -4.78
C CYS A 118 -32.67 12.30 -6.12
N ASP A 119 -31.35 12.41 -6.32
CA ASP A 119 -30.64 11.96 -7.53
C ASP A 119 -29.83 10.65 -7.33
N GLY A 120 -30.04 9.97 -6.19
CA GLY A 120 -29.33 8.76 -5.79
C GLY A 120 -28.16 9.00 -4.83
N ASN A 121 -27.64 10.23 -4.72
CA ASN A 121 -26.55 10.59 -3.80
C ASN A 121 -26.92 11.74 -2.84
N ALA A 122 -27.81 12.64 -3.23
CA ALA A 122 -28.27 13.76 -2.40
C ALA A 122 -29.76 14.06 -2.62
N CYS A 123 -30.41 14.63 -1.59
CA CYS A 123 -31.81 15.03 -1.63
C CYS A 123 -31.97 16.53 -1.37
N ARG A 124 -32.89 17.20 -2.06
CA ARG A 124 -33.22 18.61 -1.86
C ARG A 124 -34.73 18.83 -1.71
N PRO A 125 -35.17 19.78 -0.87
CA PRO A 125 -36.58 20.07 -0.67
C PRO A 125 -37.18 20.83 -1.87
N ASP A 126 -38.41 20.48 -2.20
CA ASP A 126 -39.24 21.08 -3.23
C ASP A 126 -40.64 21.39 -2.69
N THR A 127 -41.29 22.44 -3.21
CA THR A 127 -42.53 22.99 -2.67
C THR A 127 -43.69 22.92 -3.66
N ILE A 128 -44.78 22.26 -3.26
CA ILE A 128 -46.04 22.19 -4.00
C ILE A 128 -47.03 23.18 -3.38
N PHE A 129 -47.52 24.15 -4.16
CA PHE A 129 -48.56 25.09 -3.76
C PHE A 129 -49.96 24.53 -4.09
N VAL A 130 -50.87 24.51 -3.10
CA VAL A 130 -52.25 24.04 -3.27
C VAL A 130 -53.25 25.19 -3.11
N THR A 131 -54.28 25.25 -3.96
CA THR A 131 -55.41 26.21 -3.81
C THR A 131 -56.75 25.47 -3.77
N VAL A 132 -57.57 25.71 -2.75
CA VAL A 132 -58.89 25.07 -2.55
C VAL A 132 -60.05 26.04 -2.85
N THR A 133 -60.92 25.72 -3.83
CA THR A 133 -62.06 26.53 -4.35
C THR A 133 -63.45 26.05 -3.89
N GLY A 134 -64.51 26.90 -3.88
CA GLY A 134 -65.87 26.48 -3.46
C GLY A 134 -67.01 27.51 -3.61
N VAL A 135 -68.25 27.04 -3.46
CA VAL A 135 -69.52 27.82 -3.43
C VAL A 135 -69.97 28.09 -1.98
N SER A 136 -70.62 29.23 -1.75
CA SER A 136 -71.18 29.71 -0.48
C SER A 136 -72.69 29.42 -0.40
N ASN A 137 -73.31 29.68 0.75
CA ASN A 137 -74.75 29.48 0.95
C ASN A 137 -75.47 30.83 1.08
N GLU A 138 -76.68 30.97 0.52
CA GLU A 138 -77.48 32.20 0.64
C GLU A 138 -78.63 32.09 1.65
N SER A 139 -79.16 33.27 2.03
CA SER A 139 -80.41 33.34 2.78
C SER A 139 -81.26 34.53 2.35
N ALA A 140 -82.58 34.36 2.37
CA ALA A 140 -83.54 35.42 2.08
C ALA A 140 -84.80 35.29 2.94
N SER A 141 -85.58 36.38 3.02
CA SER A 141 -86.87 36.39 3.70
C SER A 141 -87.94 37.05 2.83
N THR A 142 -89.19 36.66 3.05
CA THR A 142 -90.34 37.23 2.33
C THR A 142 -91.59 37.21 3.21
N SER A 143 -92.57 38.04 2.90
CA SER A 143 -93.88 37.98 3.52
C SER A 143 -94.69 36.79 2.98
N LYS A 144 -95.62 36.32 3.81
CA LYS A 144 -96.63 35.34 3.40
C LYS A 144 -97.25 35.70 2.04
N ASP A 145 -97.37 34.68 1.19
CA ASP A 145 -97.93 34.75 -0.17
C ASP A 145 -97.19 35.69 -1.15
N THR A 146 -95.97 36.15 -0.81
CA THR A 146 -95.17 37.08 -1.64
C THR A 146 -93.91 36.39 -2.20
N PRO A 147 -93.67 36.42 -3.53
CA PRO A 147 -92.43 35.90 -4.12
C PRO A 147 -91.18 36.72 -3.74
N VAL A 148 -90.03 36.06 -3.65
CA VAL A 148 -88.71 36.67 -3.43
C VAL A 148 -87.70 36.18 -4.46
N VAL A 149 -86.81 37.07 -4.90
CA VAL A 149 -85.71 36.77 -5.83
C VAL A 149 -84.41 36.71 -5.04
N VAL A 150 -83.60 35.68 -5.27
CA VAL A 150 -82.29 35.46 -4.63
C VAL A 150 -81.24 35.28 -5.72
N ASP A 151 -80.13 36.02 -5.65
CA ASP A 151 -78.94 35.75 -6.45
C ASP A 151 -78.12 34.68 -5.74
N VAL A 152 -77.80 33.60 -6.44
CA VAL A 152 -77.14 32.40 -5.89
C VAL A 152 -75.77 32.19 -6.52
N THR A 153 -75.21 33.25 -7.12
CA THR A 153 -73.91 33.20 -7.82
C THR A 153 -73.00 34.39 -7.49
N ASP A 154 -73.48 35.34 -6.69
CA ASP A 154 -72.81 36.64 -6.44
C ASP A 154 -71.62 36.54 -5.48
N ASN A 155 -71.59 35.50 -4.65
CA ASN A 155 -70.54 35.22 -3.66
C ASN A 155 -69.77 33.91 -3.94
N ASP A 156 -70.04 33.29 -5.10
CA ASP A 156 -69.51 31.99 -5.50
C ASP A 156 -68.27 32.14 -6.40
N SER A 157 -67.22 31.38 -6.10
CA SER A 157 -65.97 31.41 -6.87
C SER A 157 -65.58 30.03 -7.39
N MET A 158 -65.72 29.87 -8.72
CA MET A 158 -65.41 28.63 -9.45
C MET A 158 -64.16 28.80 -10.34
N GLY A 159 -63.06 29.30 -9.77
CA GLY A 159 -61.75 29.29 -10.45
C GLY A 159 -61.59 30.26 -11.63
N GLY A 160 -62.29 31.40 -11.62
CA GLY A 160 -62.18 32.46 -12.64
C GLY A 160 -63.25 32.46 -13.74
N ASP A 161 -64.11 31.43 -13.79
CA ASP A 161 -65.23 31.33 -14.72
C ASP A 161 -66.55 31.86 -14.11
N THR A 162 -67.48 32.33 -14.95
CA THR A 162 -68.81 32.78 -14.52
C THR A 162 -69.68 31.58 -14.11
N PRO A 163 -70.23 31.53 -12.88
CA PRO A 163 -71.05 30.40 -12.42
C PRO A 163 -72.41 30.34 -13.14
N VAL A 164 -72.92 29.14 -13.41
CA VAL A 164 -74.24 28.92 -14.01
C VAL A 164 -75.07 27.96 -13.15
N ILE A 165 -76.35 28.29 -12.93
CA ILE A 165 -77.30 27.44 -12.20
C ILE A 165 -77.63 26.18 -13.01
N GLY A 166 -77.35 25.02 -12.43
CA GLY A 166 -77.74 23.69 -12.89
C GLY A 166 -79.11 23.25 -12.34
N THR A 167 -79.12 22.24 -11.47
CA THR A 167 -80.36 21.67 -10.88
C THR A 167 -80.85 22.45 -9.66
N ILE A 168 -82.18 22.60 -9.54
CA ILE A 168 -82.82 23.22 -8.38
C ILE A 168 -83.75 22.19 -7.73
N VAL A 169 -83.61 22.00 -6.42
CA VAL A 169 -84.47 21.14 -5.60
C VAL A 169 -85.02 21.94 -4.43
N ASP A 170 -86.33 22.20 -4.45
CA ASP A 170 -87.05 22.72 -3.29
C ASP A 170 -87.40 21.56 -2.33
N GLN A 171 -87.07 21.69 -1.05
CA GLN A 171 -87.44 20.70 -0.04
C GLN A 171 -88.91 20.84 0.42
N GLY A 172 -89.62 21.85 -0.10
CA GLY A 172 -91.07 22.00 -0.12
C GLY A 172 -91.57 23.12 0.78
N ASN A 173 -92.79 23.61 0.49
CA ASN A 173 -93.46 24.80 1.06
C ASN A 173 -93.44 26.04 0.16
N GLY A 174 -92.84 25.94 -1.03
CA GLY A 174 -93.05 26.89 -2.12
C GLY A 174 -92.88 26.29 -3.51
N THR A 175 -92.64 27.18 -4.47
CA THR A 175 -92.24 26.83 -5.84
C THR A 175 -91.08 27.72 -6.27
N VAL A 176 -90.03 27.13 -6.85
CA VAL A 176 -88.82 27.84 -7.28
C VAL A 176 -88.72 27.87 -8.80
N THR A 177 -88.35 29.02 -9.35
CA THR A 177 -88.11 29.22 -10.79
C THR A 177 -86.70 29.76 -11.01
N ASN A 178 -85.92 29.18 -11.94
CA ASN A 178 -84.64 29.74 -12.38
C ASN A 178 -84.87 30.92 -13.34
N ASN A 179 -84.27 32.08 -13.07
CA ASN A 179 -84.41 33.27 -13.90
C ASN A 179 -83.38 33.35 -15.05
N GLY A 180 -82.38 32.45 -15.08
CA GLY A 180 -81.41 32.31 -16.17
C GLY A 180 -80.25 33.31 -16.16
N ASN A 181 -80.10 34.07 -15.08
CA ASN A 181 -79.09 35.13 -14.92
C ASN A 181 -78.30 35.00 -13.61
N GLY A 182 -78.22 33.80 -13.03
CA GLY A 182 -77.62 33.59 -11.71
C GLY A 182 -78.58 33.74 -10.53
N THR A 183 -79.84 34.13 -10.78
CA THR A 183 -80.86 34.29 -9.72
C THR A 183 -81.99 33.25 -9.81
N ILE A 184 -82.60 32.93 -8.66
CA ILE A 184 -83.81 32.12 -8.51
C ILE A 184 -84.97 32.96 -7.94
N THR A 185 -86.21 32.63 -8.32
CA THR A 185 -87.43 33.20 -7.71
C THR A 185 -88.14 32.13 -6.89
N TYR A 186 -88.28 32.33 -5.59
CA TYR A 186 -89.08 31.48 -4.69
C TYR A 186 -90.45 32.11 -4.41
N THR A 187 -91.52 31.34 -4.59
CA THR A 187 -92.90 31.73 -4.23
C THR A 187 -93.43 30.81 -3.13
N PRO A 188 -93.76 31.30 -1.92
CA PRO A 188 -94.33 30.48 -0.86
C PRO A 188 -95.69 29.88 -1.25
N ASN A 189 -96.01 28.69 -0.75
CA ASN A 189 -97.35 28.12 -0.85
C ASN A 189 -98.36 29.02 -0.11
N ASN A 190 -99.55 29.16 -0.70
CA ASN A 190 -100.59 30.00 -0.12
C ASN A 190 -100.88 29.61 1.33
N GLY A 191 -100.71 30.54 2.26
CA GLY A 191 -100.91 30.29 3.68
C GLY A 191 -99.64 30.05 4.50
N PHE A 192 -98.51 29.72 3.88
CA PHE A 192 -97.30 29.23 4.55
C PHE A 192 -96.55 30.33 5.30
N THR A 193 -96.14 30.00 6.52
CA THR A 193 -95.21 30.79 7.35
C THR A 193 -94.25 29.83 8.04
N GLY A 194 -92.97 30.19 8.08
CA GLY A 194 -91.91 29.30 8.52
C GLY A 194 -90.69 29.35 7.62
N LYS A 195 -89.74 28.44 7.86
CA LYS A 195 -88.51 28.33 7.07
C LYS A 195 -88.67 27.31 5.96
N ASP A 196 -88.06 27.60 4.82
CA ASP A 196 -87.92 26.70 3.67
C ASP A 196 -86.45 26.59 3.25
N THR A 197 -86.07 25.55 2.51
CA THR A 197 -84.69 25.29 2.10
C THR A 197 -84.65 24.79 0.66
N ILE A 198 -83.86 25.48 -0.16
CA ILE A 198 -83.70 25.20 -1.58
C ILE A 198 -82.23 24.79 -1.78
N ILE A 199 -81.99 23.67 -2.47
CA ILE A 199 -80.65 23.28 -2.89
C ILE A 199 -80.51 23.61 -4.37
N VAL A 200 -79.49 24.41 -4.69
CA VAL A 200 -79.12 24.79 -6.05
C VAL A 200 -77.78 24.15 -6.37
N THR A 201 -77.66 23.52 -7.52
CA THR A 201 -76.37 23.06 -8.03
C THR A 201 -75.81 24.13 -8.94
N VAL A 202 -74.63 24.67 -8.62
CA VAL A 202 -73.93 25.70 -9.40
C VAL A 202 -72.76 25.05 -10.13
N CYS A 203 -72.61 25.30 -11.43
CA CYS A 203 -71.60 24.67 -12.28
C CYS A 203 -70.74 25.71 -13.01
N ASN A 204 -69.50 25.34 -13.33
CA ASN A 204 -68.66 26.09 -14.26
C ASN A 204 -68.88 25.67 -15.73
N ALA A 205 -68.24 26.38 -16.68
CA ALA A 205 -68.35 26.11 -18.11
C ALA A 205 -67.83 24.71 -18.54
N SER A 206 -67.02 24.08 -17.69
CA SER A 206 -66.51 22.71 -17.87
C SER A 206 -67.40 21.64 -17.23
N ASN A 207 -68.60 22.03 -16.76
CA ASN A 207 -69.61 21.15 -16.19
C ASN A 207 -69.19 20.49 -14.85
N VAL A 208 -68.27 21.14 -14.12
CA VAL A 208 -67.92 20.81 -12.74
C VAL A 208 -68.85 21.59 -11.82
N CYS A 209 -69.54 20.89 -10.91
CA CYS A 209 -70.66 21.42 -10.17
C CYS A 209 -70.52 21.24 -8.65
N ALA A 210 -70.99 22.22 -7.88
CA ALA A 210 -71.11 22.16 -6.43
C ALA A 210 -72.55 22.48 -5.98
N ASN A 211 -72.94 22.01 -4.80
CA ASN A 211 -74.25 22.31 -4.23
C ASN A 211 -74.15 23.52 -3.31
N ASP A 212 -74.94 24.53 -3.61
CA ASP A 212 -75.27 25.67 -2.77
C ASP A 212 -76.66 25.45 -2.13
N THR A 213 -76.81 25.90 -0.89
CA THR A 213 -78.04 25.81 -0.11
C THR A 213 -78.58 27.21 0.21
N VAL A 214 -79.78 27.51 -0.30
CA VAL A 214 -80.51 28.75 -0.02
C VAL A 214 -81.55 28.54 1.08
N PHE A 215 -81.42 29.31 2.17
CA PHE A 215 -82.37 29.30 3.28
C PHE A 215 -83.42 30.41 3.15
N ILE A 216 -84.71 30.07 3.07
CA ILE A 216 -85.81 31.05 2.99
C ILE A 216 -86.55 31.13 4.32
N SER A 217 -86.92 32.33 4.77
CA SER A 217 -87.79 32.54 5.94
C SER A 217 -89.03 33.36 5.56
N VAL A 218 -90.22 32.75 5.62
CA VAL A 218 -91.51 33.36 5.29
C VAL A 218 -92.23 33.86 6.55
N MET A 219 -92.49 35.16 6.64
CA MET A 219 -92.99 35.84 7.85
C MET A 219 -94.40 36.44 7.67
N ASP A 220 -95.17 36.54 8.76
CA ASP A 220 -96.51 37.15 8.79
C ASP A 220 -96.50 38.70 8.96
N ILE A 221 -95.37 39.29 9.36
CA ILE A 221 -95.15 40.74 9.59
C ILE A 221 -93.73 41.06 9.08
N ASN A 222 -93.54 42.21 8.41
CA ASN A 222 -92.25 42.63 7.88
C ASN A 222 -91.56 43.61 8.84
N ASN A 223 -90.25 43.47 9.04
CA ASN A 223 -89.47 44.35 9.92
C ASN A 223 -89.23 45.74 9.29
N GLU A 224 -89.37 46.83 10.03
CA GLU A 224 -88.99 48.17 9.55
C GLU A 224 -87.48 48.43 9.66
N SER A 225 -86.99 49.38 8.87
CA SER A 225 -85.68 49.97 9.05
C SER A 225 -85.70 51.48 8.98
N VAL A 226 -84.88 52.15 9.80
CA VAL A 226 -84.70 53.60 9.81
C VAL A 226 -83.23 53.97 10.00
N SER A 227 -82.77 55.07 9.42
CA SER A 227 -81.43 55.61 9.64
C SER A 227 -81.45 56.96 10.36
N THR A 228 -80.38 57.28 11.06
CA THR A 228 -80.20 58.58 11.74
C THR A 228 -78.72 58.93 11.87
N ASP A 229 -78.40 60.20 11.98
CA ASP A 229 -77.02 60.61 12.24
C ASP A 229 -76.66 60.46 13.72
N LYS A 230 -75.36 60.30 13.97
CA LYS A 230 -74.72 60.22 15.29
C LYS A 230 -75.25 61.31 16.24
N GLY A 231 -75.77 60.88 17.39
CA GLY A 231 -76.31 61.76 18.44
C GLY A 231 -77.68 62.41 18.12
N THR A 232 -78.30 62.09 16.98
CA THR A 232 -79.63 62.62 16.62
C THR A 232 -80.73 61.57 16.84
N PRO A 233 -81.84 61.91 17.52
CA PRO A 233 -83.01 61.03 17.61
C PRO A 233 -83.77 60.94 16.28
N VAL A 234 -84.29 59.76 15.94
CA VAL A 234 -85.14 59.54 14.76
C VAL A 234 -86.49 58.94 15.14
N THR A 235 -87.54 59.30 14.40
CA THR A 235 -88.89 58.77 14.62
C THR A 235 -89.41 58.08 13.37
N THR A 236 -89.86 56.83 13.49
CA THR A 236 -90.42 56.04 12.39
C THR A 236 -91.78 55.43 12.78
N PRO A 237 -92.75 55.29 11.85
CA PRO A 237 -93.93 54.46 12.08
C PRO A 237 -93.55 53.01 12.41
N VAL A 238 -94.30 52.37 13.31
CA VAL A 238 -94.16 50.94 13.67
C VAL A 238 -95.15 50.06 12.91
N ILE A 239 -96.29 50.62 12.51
CA ILE A 239 -97.29 49.93 11.70
C ILE A 239 -97.31 50.64 10.36
N THR A 240 -96.88 49.94 9.33
CA THR A 240 -96.96 50.34 7.94
C THR A 240 -98.15 49.64 7.28
N SER A 241 -98.52 50.08 6.07
CA SER A 241 -99.65 49.49 5.33
C SER A 241 -99.44 48.01 4.95
N ASN A 242 -98.24 47.45 5.21
CA ASN A 242 -97.86 46.10 4.82
C ASN A 242 -97.93 45.08 5.97
N ASP A 243 -98.23 45.52 7.20
CA ASP A 243 -98.22 44.67 8.40
C ASP A 243 -99.59 44.04 8.70
N ALA A 244 -100.61 44.38 7.90
CA ALA A 244 -101.98 43.92 8.06
C ALA A 244 -102.57 43.35 6.76
N PRO A 245 -102.44 42.04 6.48
CA PRO A 245 -102.91 41.44 5.23
C PRO A 245 -104.44 41.42 5.06
N ASN A 246 -105.21 41.64 6.15
CA ASN A 246 -106.66 41.38 6.19
C ASN A 246 -107.53 42.59 6.62
N ASN A 247 -107.00 43.82 6.54
CA ASN A 247 -107.74 45.04 6.91
C ASN A 247 -108.23 45.10 8.39
N GLY A 248 -107.61 44.32 9.28
CA GLY A 248 -107.82 44.38 10.72
C GLY A 248 -107.09 45.56 11.36
N THR A 249 -107.66 46.18 12.39
CA THR A 249 -107.01 47.31 13.08
C THR A 249 -105.92 46.80 14.02
N LEU A 250 -104.65 47.04 13.67
CA LEU A 250 -103.49 46.75 14.52
C LEU A 250 -103.16 47.94 15.43
N THR A 251 -102.64 47.66 16.62
CA THR A 251 -102.17 48.66 17.59
C THR A 251 -100.77 48.31 18.09
N VAL A 252 -99.92 49.31 18.32
CA VAL A 252 -98.60 49.10 18.92
C VAL A 252 -98.76 49.07 20.44
N SER A 253 -98.15 48.10 21.10
CA SER A 253 -98.00 48.10 22.55
C SER A 253 -97.31 49.39 23.00
N PRO A 254 -97.83 50.12 24.02
CA PRO A 254 -97.20 51.35 24.50
C PRO A 254 -95.85 51.12 25.19
N VAL A 255 -95.42 49.87 25.34
CA VAL A 255 -94.15 49.46 25.97
C VAL A 255 -93.21 48.91 24.91
N VAL A 256 -91.99 49.45 24.86
CA VAL A 256 -90.88 48.87 24.10
C VAL A 256 -90.47 47.56 24.76
N VAL A 257 -90.44 46.47 23.98
CA VAL A 257 -90.13 45.12 24.49
C VAL A 257 -88.64 45.01 24.79
N ARG A 258 -87.80 45.52 23.89
CA ARG A 258 -86.36 45.52 24.05
C ARG A 258 -85.73 46.64 23.22
N ASN A 259 -84.89 47.43 23.85
CA ASN A 259 -83.92 48.27 23.14
C ASN A 259 -82.67 47.45 22.87
N GLY A 260 -82.06 47.67 21.72
CA GLY A 260 -80.69 47.25 21.49
C GLY A 260 -79.71 48.03 22.36
N SER A 261 -78.46 47.61 22.34
CA SER A 261 -77.46 48.03 23.34
C SER A 261 -77.06 49.50 23.20
N ASN A 262 -77.32 50.12 22.04
CA ASN A 262 -76.69 51.38 21.64
C ASN A 262 -77.65 52.57 21.61
N GLY A 263 -78.95 52.35 21.86
CA GLY A 263 -79.91 53.42 22.02
C GLY A 263 -81.11 53.07 22.88
N THR A 264 -81.98 54.06 23.04
CA THR A 264 -83.24 53.97 23.78
C THR A 264 -84.37 54.39 22.89
N ALA A 265 -85.42 53.57 22.83
CA ALA A 265 -86.61 53.86 22.07
C ALA A 265 -87.82 54.13 22.97
N VAL A 266 -88.74 54.96 22.46
CA VAL A 266 -90.01 55.29 23.09
C VAL A 266 -91.13 55.12 22.06
N VAL A 267 -92.18 54.38 22.42
CA VAL A 267 -93.41 54.28 21.61
C VAL A 267 -94.25 55.53 21.84
N ASN A 268 -94.56 56.26 20.77
CA ASN A 268 -95.41 57.43 20.79
C ASN A 268 -96.89 57.02 20.70
N GLY A 269 -97.77 57.77 21.38
CA GLY A 269 -99.22 57.49 21.43
C GLY A 269 -99.97 57.57 20.09
N ASN A 270 -99.27 57.90 18.99
CA ASN A 270 -99.77 57.96 17.62
C ASN A 270 -99.29 56.77 16.74
N GLY A 271 -98.64 55.75 17.34
CA GLY A 271 -98.20 54.55 16.63
C GLY A 271 -96.83 54.63 15.95
N THR A 272 -96.02 55.66 16.27
CA THR A 272 -94.60 55.73 15.86
C THR A 272 -93.67 55.38 17.02
N VAL A 273 -92.41 55.06 16.72
CA VAL A 273 -91.33 54.88 17.69
C VAL A 273 -90.24 55.91 17.45
N THR A 274 -89.81 56.57 18.52
CA THR A 274 -88.64 57.46 18.51
C THR A 274 -87.45 56.73 19.13
N TYR A 275 -86.36 56.56 18.39
CA TYR A 275 -85.09 56.01 18.86
C TYR A 275 -84.07 57.13 19.09
N THR A 276 -83.32 57.04 20.19
CA THR A 276 -82.23 57.96 20.55
C THR A 276 -80.96 57.15 20.86
N PRO A 277 -79.83 57.37 20.15
CA PRO A 277 -78.55 56.77 20.53
C PRO A 277 -78.16 57.14 21.97
N ASN A 278 -77.71 56.17 22.76
CA ASN A 278 -77.28 56.39 24.15
C ASN A 278 -75.89 57.03 24.22
N ASP A 279 -75.00 56.62 23.31
CA ASP A 279 -73.71 57.25 23.11
C ASP A 279 -73.82 58.26 21.94
N PRO A 280 -73.59 59.57 22.18
CA PRO A 280 -73.54 60.56 21.11
C PRO A 280 -72.42 60.30 20.11
N ASN A 281 -71.56 59.30 20.33
CA ASN A 281 -70.51 58.88 19.43
C ASN A 281 -70.74 57.57 18.65
N PHE A 282 -71.84 56.87 18.90
CA PHE A 282 -72.12 55.58 18.26
C PHE A 282 -72.39 55.73 16.75
N THR A 283 -71.75 54.88 15.95
CA THR A 283 -72.08 54.61 14.55
C THR A 283 -72.22 53.09 14.38
N GLY A 284 -73.12 52.66 13.51
CA GLY A 284 -73.43 51.25 13.29
C GLY A 284 -74.90 50.91 13.44
N LYS A 285 -75.22 49.62 13.37
CA LYS A 285 -76.60 49.13 13.42
C LYS A 285 -77.05 48.88 14.86
N ASP A 286 -78.29 49.22 15.16
CA ASP A 286 -78.98 48.85 16.40
C ASP A 286 -80.37 48.29 16.08
N THR A 287 -81.06 47.75 17.07
CA THR A 287 -82.40 47.17 16.89
C THR A 287 -83.35 47.60 17.99
N VAL A 288 -84.62 47.83 17.65
CA VAL A 288 -85.67 48.09 18.62
C VAL A 288 -86.77 47.08 18.40
N ILE A 289 -87.16 46.37 19.46
CA ILE A 289 -88.28 45.43 19.41
C ILE A 289 -89.48 46.01 20.13
N VAL A 290 -90.60 46.02 19.43
CA VAL A 290 -91.91 46.45 19.91
C VAL A 290 -92.92 45.36 19.65
N ASN A 291 -94.06 45.36 20.36
CA ASN A 291 -95.11 44.39 20.11
C ASN A 291 -96.24 45.04 19.30
N ILE A 292 -96.66 44.39 18.22
CA ILE A 292 -97.87 44.75 17.47
C ILE A 292 -99.00 43.81 17.90
N CYS A 293 -100.16 44.38 18.21
CA CYS A 293 -101.31 43.68 18.77
C CYS A 293 -102.56 43.88 17.92
N ASP A 294 -103.35 42.81 17.74
CA ASP A 294 -104.61 42.79 16.97
C ASP A 294 -105.87 42.86 17.86
N GLY A 295 -105.69 43.21 19.13
CA GLY A 295 -106.75 43.24 20.15
C GLY A 295 -106.94 41.92 20.91
N ASN A 296 -106.39 40.79 20.45
CA ASN A 296 -106.47 39.49 21.14
C ASN A 296 -105.09 38.90 21.47
N ALA A 297 -104.09 39.13 20.62
CA ALA A 297 -102.72 38.67 20.82
C ALA A 297 -101.71 39.73 20.34
N CYS A 298 -100.52 39.71 20.95
CA CYS A 298 -99.42 40.60 20.59
C CYS A 298 -98.23 39.76 20.09
N ARG A 299 -97.55 40.22 19.04
CA ARG A 299 -96.32 39.60 18.53
C ARG A 299 -95.20 40.64 18.43
N PRO A 300 -93.94 40.24 18.70
CA PRO A 300 -92.81 41.15 18.57
C PRO A 300 -92.52 41.44 17.10
N ASP A 301 -92.14 42.68 16.85
CA ASP A 301 -91.71 43.22 15.58
C ASP A 301 -90.41 43.99 15.79
N THR A 302 -89.52 43.97 14.81
CA THR A 302 -88.16 44.49 14.93
C THR A 302 -87.94 45.66 13.99
N ILE A 303 -87.58 46.80 14.56
CA ILE A 303 -87.13 47.98 13.82
C ILE A 303 -85.60 47.97 13.81
N PHE A 304 -85.00 47.85 12.64
CA PHE A 304 -83.56 47.99 12.45
C PHE A 304 -83.19 49.48 12.36
N VAL A 305 -82.31 49.95 13.23
CA VAL A 305 -81.79 51.31 13.20
C VAL A 305 -80.37 51.31 12.67
N THR A 306 -80.02 52.19 11.73
CA THR A 306 -78.63 52.42 11.32
C THR A 306 -78.22 53.83 11.72
N VAL A 307 -77.22 53.96 12.60
CA VAL A 307 -76.65 55.25 12.99
C VAL A 307 -75.43 55.56 12.12
N THR A 308 -75.51 56.61 11.31
CA THR A 308 -74.47 57.08 10.39
C THR A 308 -73.67 58.25 10.99
N GLY A 309 -72.45 58.50 10.52
CA GLY A 309 -71.63 59.61 10.99
C GLY A 309 -70.22 59.62 10.44
N ILE A 310 -69.44 60.62 10.86
CA ILE A 310 -68.00 60.74 10.57
C ILE A 310 -67.21 59.86 11.56
N ASN A 311 -66.33 59.01 11.04
CA ASN A 311 -65.54 58.02 11.76
C ASN A 311 -64.05 58.35 11.61
N ASN A 312 -63.23 57.99 12.60
CA ASN A 312 -61.79 58.27 12.59
C ASN A 312 -61.00 57.29 11.72
N GLU A 313 -59.96 57.76 11.00
CA GLU A 313 -59.03 56.91 10.23
C GLU A 313 -57.78 56.54 11.03
N ASN A 314 -57.11 55.47 10.59
CA ASN A 314 -55.78 55.10 11.04
C ASN A 314 -54.82 55.01 9.84
N GLY A 315 -53.57 55.43 10.04
CA GLY A 315 -52.49 55.27 9.07
C GLY A 315 -51.21 54.76 9.73
N VAL A 316 -50.47 53.89 9.04
CA VAL A 316 -49.14 53.43 9.47
C VAL A 316 -48.15 53.71 8.36
N THR A 317 -47.05 54.39 8.66
CA THR A 317 -46.00 54.66 7.66
C THR A 317 -44.61 54.55 8.26
N LYS A 318 -43.59 54.44 7.42
CA LYS A 318 -42.18 54.55 7.83
C LYS A 318 -41.74 56.00 7.81
N GLU A 319 -40.72 56.31 8.59
CA GLU A 319 -40.07 57.62 8.55
C GLU A 319 -39.70 58.01 7.10
N GLY A 320 -39.93 59.27 6.74
CA GLY A 320 -39.61 59.81 5.42
C GLY A 320 -40.48 59.28 4.27
N THR A 321 -41.40 58.35 4.53
CA THR A 321 -42.32 57.79 3.54
C THR A 321 -43.70 58.44 3.69
N PRO A 322 -44.17 59.19 2.68
CA PRO A 322 -45.53 59.72 2.70
C PRO A 322 -46.57 58.60 2.59
N ILE A 323 -47.68 58.71 3.33
CA ILE A 323 -48.84 57.83 3.21
C ILE A 323 -50.05 58.63 2.73
N VAL A 324 -50.84 58.04 1.84
CA VAL A 324 -52.14 58.58 1.40
C VAL A 324 -53.25 57.87 2.16
N ILE A 325 -54.12 58.65 2.79
CA ILE A 325 -55.22 58.18 3.64
C ILE A 325 -56.52 58.65 3.03
N ASN A 326 -57.43 57.71 2.75
CA ASN A 326 -58.78 58.06 2.31
C ASN A 326 -59.61 58.45 3.54
N VAL A 327 -59.87 59.76 3.68
CA VAL A 327 -60.54 60.31 4.86
C VAL A 327 -62.01 59.90 4.86
N THR A 328 -62.74 60.19 3.80
CA THR A 328 -64.19 59.94 3.78
C THR A 328 -64.59 58.50 3.46
N GLY A 329 -63.66 57.55 3.50
CA GLY A 329 -63.88 56.18 3.01
C GLY A 329 -64.85 55.37 3.87
N ASN A 330 -64.90 55.68 5.16
CA ASN A 330 -65.75 55.06 6.19
C ASN A 330 -66.83 56.05 6.71
N ASP A 331 -66.93 57.24 6.12
CA ASP A 331 -67.79 58.33 6.59
C ASP A 331 -69.16 58.33 5.93
N SER A 332 -70.16 58.81 6.67
CA SER A 332 -71.49 59.08 6.13
C SER A 332 -72.10 60.34 6.73
N MET A 333 -72.70 61.19 5.90
CA MET A 333 -73.44 62.39 6.29
C MET A 333 -74.91 62.28 5.83
N GLY A 334 -75.58 61.20 6.24
CA GLY A 334 -76.94 60.88 5.79
C GLY A 334 -77.00 60.65 4.27
N ASP A 335 -77.87 61.40 3.58
CA ASP A 335 -78.06 61.34 2.12
C ASP A 335 -77.00 62.15 1.33
N ASP A 336 -76.17 62.96 2.01
CA ASP A 336 -75.14 63.77 1.37
C ASP A 336 -73.83 62.98 1.17
N VAL A 337 -73.13 63.26 0.07
CA VAL A 337 -71.79 62.70 -0.17
C VAL A 337 -70.77 63.46 0.71
N PRO A 338 -70.05 62.77 1.61
CA PRO A 338 -69.04 63.41 2.45
C PRO A 338 -67.87 63.92 1.59
N LEU A 339 -67.46 65.16 1.86
CA LEU A 339 -66.30 65.79 1.24
C LEU A 339 -65.30 66.17 2.31
N ILE A 340 -64.02 65.86 2.10
CA ILE A 340 -62.97 66.39 2.98
C ILE A 340 -62.94 67.92 2.88
N GLY A 341 -63.06 68.58 4.02
CA GLY A 341 -63.08 70.03 4.19
C GLY A 341 -61.67 70.60 4.39
N SER A 342 -61.49 71.34 5.50
CA SER A 342 -60.21 71.97 5.85
C SER A 342 -59.40 71.09 6.79
N VAL A 343 -58.08 71.08 6.61
CA VAL A 343 -57.16 70.48 7.58
C VAL A 343 -57.03 71.44 8.76
N ILE A 344 -57.46 71.02 9.96
CA ILE A 344 -57.49 71.87 11.16
C ILE A 344 -56.11 71.90 11.82
N ASN A 345 -55.45 70.75 11.93
CA ASN A 345 -54.04 70.65 12.27
C ASN A 345 -53.38 69.57 11.41
N THR A 346 -52.04 69.62 11.30
CA THR A 346 -51.27 68.67 10.50
C THR A 346 -50.57 67.60 11.33
N GLY A 347 -50.87 67.52 12.64
CA GLY A 347 -50.03 66.82 13.62
C GLY A 347 -48.86 67.69 14.09
N SER A 348 -48.26 67.33 15.24
CA SER A 348 -47.06 68.04 15.75
C SER A 348 -45.77 67.51 15.13
N ASN A 349 -45.84 66.30 14.56
CA ASN A 349 -44.66 65.52 14.18
C ASN A 349 -44.65 65.12 12.70
N GLY A 350 -45.51 65.74 11.89
CA GLY A 350 -45.54 65.60 10.45
C GLY A 350 -46.40 66.67 9.79
N THR A 351 -46.58 66.53 8.48
CA THR A 351 -47.37 67.45 7.66
C THR A 351 -48.44 66.68 6.91
N GLY A 352 -49.70 66.92 7.25
CA GLY A 352 -50.87 66.47 6.49
C GLY A 352 -51.30 67.49 5.43
N VAL A 353 -51.39 67.07 4.17
CA VAL A 353 -51.83 67.89 3.04
C VAL A 353 -52.98 67.21 2.33
N LYS A 354 -54.12 67.90 2.22
CA LYS A 354 -55.26 67.44 1.42
C LYS A 354 -54.87 67.30 -0.06
N ASN A 355 -55.21 66.17 -0.66
CA ASN A 355 -54.94 65.93 -2.08
C ASN A 355 -55.97 66.68 -2.96
N PRO A 356 -55.53 67.40 -4.01
CA PRO A 356 -56.45 68.10 -4.89
C PRO A 356 -57.30 67.14 -5.74
N GLY A 357 -58.62 67.29 -5.69
CA GLY A 357 -59.55 66.60 -6.60
C GLY A 357 -60.11 65.27 -6.09
N ASP A 358 -59.76 64.84 -4.89
CA ASP A 358 -60.34 63.66 -4.24
C ASP A 358 -60.60 63.87 -2.73
N THR A 359 -60.99 62.79 -2.05
CA THR A 359 -61.35 62.75 -0.62
C THR A 359 -60.20 62.32 0.28
N SER A 360 -58.95 62.34 -0.20
CA SER A 360 -57.78 61.82 0.52
C SER A 360 -56.86 62.91 1.07
N LEU A 361 -56.03 62.52 2.05
CA LEU A 361 -54.99 63.33 2.65
C LEU A 361 -53.64 62.59 2.57
N THR A 362 -52.58 63.29 2.16
CA THR A 362 -51.21 62.78 2.23
C THR A 362 -50.56 63.25 3.53
N TYR A 363 -50.08 62.33 4.35
CA TYR A 363 -49.27 62.62 5.54
C TYR A 363 -47.81 62.30 5.29
N THR A 364 -46.93 63.25 5.58
CA THR A 364 -45.47 63.08 5.55
C THR A 364 -44.90 63.30 6.96
N PRO A 365 -44.28 62.28 7.58
CA PRO A 365 -43.62 62.42 8.89
C PRO A 365 -42.45 63.42 8.83
N ASN A 366 -42.17 64.10 9.95
CA ASN A 366 -40.93 64.86 10.09
C ASN A 366 -39.72 63.91 10.12
N PRO A 367 -38.55 64.31 9.58
CA PRO A 367 -37.32 63.54 9.73
C PRO A 367 -36.99 63.28 11.20
N GLY A 368 -36.60 62.05 11.52
CA GLY A 368 -36.24 61.56 12.85
C GLY A 368 -37.40 61.28 13.79
N PHE A 369 -38.66 61.37 13.34
CA PHE A 369 -39.82 61.10 14.19
C PHE A 369 -40.32 59.66 14.05
N TYR A 370 -40.58 59.03 15.20
CA TYR A 370 -41.24 57.74 15.33
C TYR A 370 -42.29 57.80 16.44
N GLY A 371 -43.36 57.01 16.32
CA GLY A 371 -44.46 56.94 17.26
C GLY A 371 -45.75 57.57 16.75
N ASN A 372 -46.65 57.91 17.68
CA ASN A 372 -48.00 58.36 17.34
C ASN A 372 -48.06 59.85 16.98
N ASP A 373 -48.74 60.17 15.89
CA ASP A 373 -49.16 61.54 15.54
C ASP A 373 -50.68 61.56 15.29
N THR A 374 -51.27 62.75 15.29
CA THR A 374 -52.72 62.90 15.14
C THR A 374 -53.07 64.11 14.31
N ILE A 375 -53.83 63.88 13.25
CA ILE A 375 -54.31 64.91 12.32
C ILE A 375 -55.81 65.04 12.53
N VAL A 376 -56.32 66.26 12.52
CA VAL A 376 -57.74 66.56 12.59
C VAL A 376 -58.12 67.33 11.33
N VAL A 377 -59.10 66.81 10.61
CA VAL A 377 -59.68 67.43 9.42
C VAL A 377 -61.15 67.70 9.65
N THR A 378 -61.78 68.52 8.82
CA THR A 378 -63.23 68.56 8.75
C THR A 378 -63.74 67.72 7.60
N VAL A 379 -64.89 67.10 7.77
CA VAL A 379 -65.67 66.46 6.71
C VAL A 379 -66.99 67.22 6.59
N CYS A 380 -67.33 67.64 5.38
CA CYS A 380 -68.41 68.57 5.10
C CYS A 380 -69.37 68.00 4.07
N ASN A 381 -70.64 68.40 4.16
CA ASN A 381 -71.62 68.13 3.12
C ASN A 381 -71.57 69.17 1.98
N ALA A 382 -72.39 68.96 0.94
CA ALA A 382 -72.49 69.84 -0.23
C ALA A 382 -72.93 71.28 0.09
N VAL A 383 -73.50 71.51 1.29
CA VAL A 383 -73.96 72.82 1.79
C VAL A 383 -72.98 73.41 2.82
N ASN A 384 -71.78 72.83 2.95
CA ASN A 384 -70.68 73.28 3.79
C ASN A 384 -70.97 73.25 5.31
N VAL A 385 -71.82 72.32 5.75
CA VAL A 385 -71.96 71.94 7.16
C VAL A 385 -70.90 70.89 7.46
N CYS A 386 -70.06 71.13 8.46
CA CYS A 386 -68.84 70.34 8.68
C CYS A 386 -68.78 69.75 10.09
N VAL A 387 -68.19 68.55 10.20
CA VAL A 387 -67.88 67.83 11.44
C VAL A 387 -66.40 67.51 11.48
N ASN A 388 -65.79 67.47 12.66
CA ASN A 388 -64.38 67.11 12.81
C ASN A 388 -64.19 65.61 12.72
N ASP A 389 -63.11 65.24 12.06
CA ASP A 389 -62.64 63.88 11.88
C ASP A 389 -61.18 63.78 12.33
N THR A 390 -60.81 62.70 13.01
CA THR A 390 -59.48 62.50 13.60
C THR A 390 -58.79 61.30 12.97
N ILE A 391 -57.63 61.55 12.36
CA ILE A 391 -56.77 60.54 11.78
C ILE A 391 -55.61 60.25 12.75
N PHE A 392 -55.49 59.00 13.21
CA PHE A 392 -54.37 58.55 14.03
C PHE A 392 -53.26 57.97 13.14
N ILE A 393 -52.04 58.50 13.27
CA ILE A 393 -50.88 58.01 12.52
C ILE A 393 -49.92 57.32 13.47
N HIS A 394 -49.40 56.16 13.07
CA HIS A 394 -48.25 55.53 13.73
C HIS A 394 -47.06 55.49 12.76
N VAL A 395 -45.97 56.17 13.12
CA VAL A 395 -44.73 56.17 12.34
C VAL A 395 -43.77 55.13 12.92
N VAL A 396 -43.46 54.09 12.15
CA VAL A 396 -42.59 52.98 12.59
C VAL A 396 -41.16 53.16 12.10
N ALA A 397 -40.22 52.58 12.84
CA ALA A 397 -38.82 52.44 12.42
C ALA A 397 -38.52 51.02 11.93
N ASP A 398 -37.46 50.84 11.15
CA ASP A 398 -36.81 49.54 11.02
C ASP A 398 -35.82 49.36 12.19
N PRO A 399 -35.59 48.14 12.70
CA PRO A 399 -34.59 47.92 13.73
C PRO A 399 -33.19 48.25 13.19
N VAL A 400 -32.30 48.73 14.05
CA VAL A 400 -30.88 48.94 13.73
C VAL A 400 -30.11 47.74 14.25
N ILE A 401 -29.59 46.94 13.32
CA ILE A 401 -28.96 45.64 13.60
C ILE A 401 -27.43 45.74 13.54
N SER A 402 -26.74 45.09 14.46
CA SER A 402 -25.28 45.00 14.48
C SER A 402 -24.79 43.56 14.61
N ASN A 403 -24.13 43.03 13.59
CA ASN A 403 -23.60 41.65 13.60
C ASN A 403 -22.83 41.22 14.86
N GLU A 404 -23.07 39.99 15.32
CA GLU A 404 -22.32 39.34 16.41
C GLU A 404 -21.07 38.63 15.92
N THR A 405 -20.09 38.53 16.81
CA THR A 405 -18.94 37.65 16.67
C THR A 405 -18.70 36.91 17.97
N GLU A 406 -18.65 35.58 17.94
CA GLU A 406 -18.38 34.76 19.12
C GLU A 406 -17.30 33.71 18.81
N SER A 407 -16.70 33.15 19.86
CA SER A 407 -15.81 32.00 19.74
C SER A 407 -16.13 30.93 20.77
N THR A 408 -16.02 29.68 20.38
CA THR A 408 -16.12 28.52 21.26
C THR A 408 -15.03 27.51 20.93
N ASN A 409 -14.80 26.53 21.78
CA ASN A 409 -14.01 25.37 21.41
C ASN A 409 -14.90 24.37 20.68
N GLU A 410 -14.32 23.47 19.89
CA GLU A 410 -15.10 22.35 19.36
C GLU A 410 -15.73 21.51 20.48
N ASP A 411 -16.78 20.79 20.13
CA ASP A 411 -17.66 20.03 21.04
C ASP A 411 -18.29 20.83 22.19
N THR A 412 -18.12 22.15 22.20
CA THR A 412 -18.59 23.02 23.28
C THR A 412 -19.67 23.95 22.74
N PRO A 413 -20.94 23.78 23.17
CA PRO A 413 -22.01 24.71 22.85
C PRO A 413 -21.75 26.10 23.44
N VAL A 414 -22.16 27.15 22.73
CA VAL A 414 -22.09 28.55 23.17
C VAL A 414 -23.43 29.25 23.03
N ILE A 415 -23.77 30.10 24.00
CA ILE A 415 -24.97 30.94 23.99
C ILE A 415 -24.57 32.34 23.52
N ILE A 416 -25.26 32.85 22.50
CA ILE A 416 -24.99 34.13 21.86
C ILE A 416 -26.21 35.03 22.03
N ASP A 417 -26.05 36.18 22.67
CA ASP A 417 -27.11 37.19 22.78
C ASP A 417 -27.13 38.07 21.55
N VAL A 418 -28.06 37.75 20.64
CA VAL A 418 -28.24 38.43 19.34
C VAL A 418 -28.78 39.85 19.54
N THR A 419 -29.68 40.04 20.50
CA THR A 419 -30.43 41.30 20.61
C THR A 419 -29.75 42.38 21.44
N SER A 420 -28.62 42.06 22.09
CA SER A 420 -27.98 42.91 23.10
C SER A 420 -27.39 44.22 22.57
N ASN A 421 -26.92 44.22 21.32
CA ASN A 421 -26.26 45.33 20.64
C ASN A 421 -27.19 46.02 19.61
N ASP A 422 -28.42 45.50 19.45
CA ASP A 422 -29.44 46.01 18.56
C ASP A 422 -30.26 47.12 19.19
N ASN A 423 -30.90 47.92 18.34
CA ASN A 423 -31.73 49.03 18.81
C ASN A 423 -33.01 49.18 17.98
N ALA A 424 -34.13 49.44 18.67
CA ALA A 424 -35.40 49.84 18.07
C ALA A 424 -35.61 51.36 18.24
N PRO A 425 -35.41 52.19 17.19
CA PRO A 425 -35.50 53.65 17.31
C PRO A 425 -36.88 54.18 17.73
N ASP A 426 -37.94 53.42 17.50
CA ASP A 426 -39.32 53.74 17.88
C ASP A 426 -39.68 53.30 19.32
N GLY A 427 -38.72 52.78 20.08
CA GLY A 427 -38.91 52.32 21.46
C GLY A 427 -39.63 50.97 21.57
N GLY A 428 -39.76 50.23 20.47
CA GLY A 428 -40.28 48.86 20.46
C GLY A 428 -39.32 47.85 21.10
N THR A 429 -39.80 46.62 21.31
CA THR A 429 -38.93 45.50 21.73
C THR A 429 -38.30 44.83 20.52
N ILE A 430 -37.02 44.52 20.61
CA ILE A 430 -36.29 43.68 19.64
C ILE A 430 -36.47 42.20 20.02
N LYS A 431 -36.64 41.34 19.01
CA LYS A 431 -36.69 39.89 19.18
C LYS A 431 -36.21 39.17 17.93
N ILE A 432 -35.82 37.92 18.09
CA ILE A 432 -35.55 37.01 16.97
C ILE A 432 -36.91 36.64 16.33
N GLY A 433 -37.02 36.89 15.03
CA GLY A 433 -38.16 36.53 14.17
C GLY A 433 -38.04 35.14 13.55
N GLY A 434 -36.84 34.55 13.58
CA GLY A 434 -36.55 33.19 13.17
C GLY A 434 -35.15 33.03 12.60
N VAL A 435 -34.66 31.79 12.54
CA VAL A 435 -33.40 31.45 11.86
C VAL A 435 -33.68 31.37 10.35
N ILE A 436 -32.98 32.19 9.57
CA ILE A 436 -33.14 32.27 8.11
C ILE A 436 -32.20 31.29 7.40
N SER A 437 -30.95 31.24 7.86
CA SER A 437 -29.94 30.27 7.41
C SER A 437 -29.19 29.76 8.63
N GLY A 438 -29.19 28.44 8.79
CA GLY A 438 -28.40 27.78 9.83
C GLY A 438 -26.90 27.78 9.51
N PRO A 439 -26.09 27.39 10.51
CA PRO A 439 -24.68 27.08 10.33
C PRO A 439 -24.47 25.91 9.34
N ASN A 440 -23.27 25.82 8.75
CA ASN A 440 -22.89 24.69 7.89
C ASN A 440 -22.32 23.50 8.67
N HIS A 441 -21.72 23.76 9.85
CA HIS A 441 -21.01 22.76 10.66
C HIS A 441 -21.44 22.83 12.12
N GLY A 442 -22.76 22.81 12.33
CA GLY A 442 -23.36 22.81 13.64
C GLY A 442 -24.86 22.97 13.58
N THR A 443 -25.46 23.12 14.76
CA THR A 443 -26.89 23.37 14.93
C THR A 443 -27.12 24.64 15.72
N VAL A 444 -28.27 25.27 15.46
CA VAL A 444 -28.70 26.48 16.16
C VAL A 444 -30.11 26.29 16.72
N THR A 445 -30.30 26.71 17.96
CA THR A 445 -31.59 26.74 18.64
C THR A 445 -31.88 28.16 19.14
N ASP A 446 -33.04 28.71 18.79
CA ASP A 446 -33.54 29.96 19.38
C ASP A 446 -34.08 29.69 20.79
N ASN A 447 -33.55 30.40 21.78
CA ASN A 447 -33.91 30.22 23.18
C ASN A 447 -35.19 31.00 23.56
N GLY A 448 -35.69 31.86 22.68
CA GLY A 448 -36.93 32.63 22.87
C GLY A 448 -36.80 33.85 23.78
N ASP A 449 -35.59 34.17 24.25
CA ASP A 449 -35.29 35.32 25.11
C ASP A 449 -34.41 36.39 24.43
N GLY A 450 -34.17 36.24 23.12
CA GLY A 450 -33.26 37.12 22.36
C GLY A 450 -31.86 36.53 22.16
N SER A 451 -31.58 35.35 22.72
CA SER A 451 -30.35 34.61 22.50
C SER A 451 -30.56 33.35 21.64
N ILE A 452 -29.49 32.87 21.02
CA ILE A 452 -29.40 31.57 20.38
C ILE A 452 -28.37 30.68 21.07
N THR A 453 -28.55 29.37 20.99
CA THR A 453 -27.54 28.37 21.35
C THR A 453 -26.96 27.77 20.06
N TYR A 454 -25.66 27.96 19.83
CA TYR A 454 -24.91 27.30 18.76
C TYR A 454 -24.17 26.09 19.33
N THR A 455 -24.34 24.93 18.68
CA THR A 455 -23.58 23.71 18.98
C THR A 455 -22.82 23.30 17.73
N PRO A 456 -21.48 23.35 17.72
CA PRO A 456 -20.70 22.88 16.56
C PRO A 456 -20.95 21.38 16.33
N ASP A 457 -20.76 20.93 15.10
CA ASP A 457 -20.67 19.50 14.80
C ASP A 457 -19.45 18.91 15.52
N PRO A 458 -19.48 17.61 15.89
CA PRO A 458 -18.33 16.96 16.51
C PRO A 458 -17.06 17.14 15.67
N ASP A 459 -15.94 17.39 16.34
CA ASP A 459 -14.60 17.49 15.75
C ASP A 459 -14.45 18.62 14.69
N TYR A 460 -15.40 19.57 14.65
CA TYR A 460 -15.32 20.70 13.73
C TYR A 460 -14.62 21.90 14.36
N ASN A 461 -13.50 22.28 13.76
CA ASN A 461 -12.83 23.56 14.00
C ASN A 461 -12.86 24.45 12.74
N GLY A 462 -13.11 25.75 12.91
CA GLY A 462 -13.22 26.67 11.78
C GLY A 462 -14.21 27.81 12.00
N ARG A 463 -14.58 28.49 10.92
CA ARG A 463 -15.57 29.57 10.98
C ARG A 463 -16.91 29.10 10.46
N ASP A 464 -17.95 29.33 11.25
CA ASP A 464 -19.32 29.17 10.83
C ASP A 464 -20.07 30.52 10.77
N THR A 465 -21.21 30.54 10.09
CA THR A 465 -22.03 31.75 9.90
C THR A 465 -23.49 31.41 10.02
N ILE A 466 -24.20 32.16 10.87
CA ILE A 466 -25.63 32.00 11.11
C ILE A 466 -26.31 33.28 10.66
N ILE A 467 -27.44 33.18 9.96
CA ILE A 467 -28.25 34.34 9.58
C ILE A 467 -29.61 34.21 10.27
N VAL A 468 -29.92 35.16 11.13
CA VAL A 468 -31.22 35.25 11.81
C VAL A 468 -31.98 36.48 11.36
N SER A 469 -33.29 36.46 11.49
CA SER A 469 -34.13 37.63 11.28
C SER A 469 -34.40 38.27 12.63
N VAL A 470 -34.14 39.56 12.76
CA VAL A 470 -34.38 40.33 13.98
C VAL A 470 -35.47 41.37 13.70
N CYS A 471 -36.50 41.40 14.53
CA CYS A 471 -37.70 42.20 14.31
C CYS A 471 -37.99 43.16 15.46
N ASN A 472 -38.50 44.37 15.16
CA ASN A 472 -39.13 45.23 16.16
C ASN A 472 -40.65 44.96 16.23
N ASN A 473 -41.17 44.69 17.42
CA ASN A 473 -42.61 44.45 17.66
C ASN A 473 -43.27 43.42 16.70
N SER A 474 -42.49 42.53 16.07
CA SER A 474 -42.95 41.56 15.07
C SER A 474 -43.41 42.12 13.71
N ILE A 475 -43.14 43.38 13.38
CA ILE A 475 -43.68 44.03 12.16
C ILE A 475 -42.60 44.22 11.10
N ASN A 476 -41.48 44.87 11.43
CA ASN A 476 -40.35 45.04 10.51
C ASN A 476 -39.19 44.16 10.96
N CYS A 477 -38.59 43.44 10.01
CA CYS A 477 -37.49 42.52 10.29
C CYS A 477 -36.31 42.79 9.36
N ILE A 478 -35.09 42.72 9.91
CA ILE A 478 -33.82 42.81 9.18
C ILE A 478 -33.00 41.55 9.45
N ASN A 479 -32.17 41.15 8.49
CA ASN A 479 -31.26 40.02 8.68
C ASN A 479 -30.04 40.44 9.47
N ASP A 480 -29.71 39.64 10.47
CA ASP A 480 -28.50 39.73 11.26
C ASP A 480 -27.55 38.58 10.92
N THR A 481 -26.24 38.84 10.90
CA THR A 481 -25.22 37.87 10.55
C THR A 481 -24.29 37.63 11.73
N ILE A 482 -24.34 36.43 12.28
CA ILE A 482 -23.55 36.00 13.43
C ILE A 482 -22.36 35.18 12.91
N PHE A 483 -21.14 35.58 13.27
CA PHE A 483 -19.92 34.84 12.94
C PHE A 483 -19.41 34.07 14.16
N VAL A 484 -19.31 32.74 14.05
CA VAL A 484 -18.76 31.91 15.12
C VAL A 484 -17.40 31.36 14.69
N THR A 485 -16.39 31.49 15.55
CA THR A 485 -15.09 30.83 15.37
C THR A 485 -14.97 29.67 16.36
N VAL A 486 -14.90 28.45 15.84
CA VAL A 486 -14.67 27.23 16.61
C VAL A 486 -13.17 26.95 16.65
N ASN A 487 -12.61 26.97 17.86
CA ASN A 487 -11.18 26.75 18.09
C ASN A 487 -10.89 25.24 18.16
N PRO A 488 -9.77 24.79 17.56
CA PRO A 488 -9.33 23.41 17.72
C PRO A 488 -8.91 23.10 19.17
N VAL A 489 -9.16 21.87 19.58
CA VAL A 489 -8.81 21.23 20.83
C VAL A 489 -8.22 19.86 20.47
N ASN A 490 -7.09 19.51 21.09
CA ASN A 490 -6.45 18.24 20.76
C ASN A 490 -7.29 17.03 21.21
N ASP A 491 -7.52 16.08 20.31
CA ASP A 491 -8.15 14.79 20.56
C ASP A 491 -7.13 13.68 20.79
N PRO A 492 -7.47 12.63 21.57
CA PRO A 492 -6.61 11.47 21.72
C PRO A 492 -6.53 10.63 20.44
N PRO A 493 -5.37 9.99 20.17
CA PRO A 493 -5.27 8.99 19.12
C PRO A 493 -6.08 7.74 19.50
N VAL A 494 -6.45 6.96 18.50
CA VAL A 494 -7.14 5.67 18.62
C VAL A 494 -6.23 4.59 18.03
N ALA A 495 -5.71 3.72 18.90
CA ALA A 495 -4.79 2.64 18.53
C ALA A 495 -5.57 1.36 18.16
N HIS A 496 -5.37 0.84 16.95
CA HIS A 496 -6.05 -0.35 16.45
C HIS A 496 -5.12 -1.57 16.48
N GLY A 497 -5.61 -2.69 17.02
CA GLY A 497 -4.77 -3.88 17.16
C GLY A 497 -4.27 -4.44 15.81
N ASP A 498 -3.01 -4.89 15.81
CA ASP A 498 -2.35 -5.45 14.63
C ASP A 498 -2.27 -6.97 14.66
N THR A 499 -2.07 -7.53 13.47
CA THR A 499 -1.72 -8.94 13.32
C THR A 499 -0.55 -9.10 12.35
N ALA A 500 0.37 -10.00 12.67
CA ALA A 500 1.46 -10.38 11.78
C ALA A 500 1.62 -11.90 11.73
N THR A 501 2.14 -12.39 10.62
CA THR A 501 2.54 -13.79 10.45
C THR A 501 4.00 -13.84 10.05
N THR A 502 4.75 -14.74 10.65
CA THR A 502 6.12 -15.05 10.24
C THR A 502 6.39 -16.54 10.38
N TYR A 503 7.52 -17.01 9.86
CA TYR A 503 8.02 -18.35 10.14
C TYR A 503 8.94 -18.33 11.35
N GLU A 504 9.15 -19.47 12.00
CA GLU A 504 10.14 -19.58 13.07
C GLU A 504 11.51 -19.05 12.60
N GLU A 505 12.23 -18.43 13.53
CA GLU A 505 13.56 -17.84 13.30
C GLU A 505 13.64 -16.71 12.25
N THR A 506 12.51 -16.34 11.63
CA THR A 506 12.43 -15.27 10.63
C THR A 506 11.89 -13.99 11.27
N PRO A 507 12.68 -12.91 11.33
CA PRO A 507 12.20 -11.61 11.81
C PRO A 507 11.11 -11.03 10.90
N VAL A 508 10.13 -10.34 11.49
CA VAL A 508 9.08 -9.62 10.77
C VAL A 508 8.99 -8.17 11.23
N VAL A 509 8.84 -7.25 10.28
CA VAL A 509 8.62 -5.83 10.54
C VAL A 509 7.12 -5.54 10.44
N ILE A 510 6.55 -4.99 11.51
CA ILE A 510 5.12 -4.72 11.67
C ILE A 510 4.92 -3.21 11.71
N ASN A 511 4.18 -2.68 10.73
CA ASN A 511 3.80 -1.27 10.70
C ASN A 511 2.57 -1.01 11.58
N VAL A 512 2.80 -0.93 12.89
CA VAL A 512 1.72 -0.77 13.89
C VAL A 512 1.00 0.57 13.81
N THR A 513 1.61 1.59 13.22
CA THR A 513 0.99 2.91 13.06
C THR A 513 0.08 3.00 11.83
N GLY A 514 0.04 1.96 10.99
CA GLY A 514 -0.60 2.01 9.67
C GLY A 514 -2.13 2.00 9.69
N ASN A 515 -2.73 1.51 10.78
CA ASN A 515 -4.17 1.42 11.02
C ASN A 515 -4.63 2.32 12.19
N ASP A 516 -3.71 2.97 12.90
CA ASP A 516 -4.00 3.92 13.96
C ASP A 516 -4.57 5.22 13.37
N THR A 517 -5.49 5.84 14.08
CA THR A 517 -6.18 7.06 13.62
C THR A 517 -6.22 8.11 14.69
N ASP A 518 -6.16 9.37 14.28
CA ASP A 518 -6.27 10.53 15.14
C ASP A 518 -7.09 11.59 14.40
N VAL A 519 -8.05 12.21 15.09
CA VAL A 519 -8.99 13.16 14.50
C VAL A 519 -8.27 14.42 13.99
N ASP A 520 -7.25 14.87 14.71
CA ASP A 520 -6.39 16.00 14.34
C ASP A 520 -5.33 15.64 13.27
N GLY A 521 -5.13 14.34 13.04
CA GLY A 521 -4.16 13.81 12.09
C GLY A 521 -2.70 13.99 12.54
N ASN A 522 -2.46 13.98 13.85
CA ASN A 522 -1.19 14.40 14.44
C ASN A 522 -0.44 13.30 15.22
N ILE A 523 -0.73 12.02 14.95
CA ILE A 523 -0.02 10.85 15.51
C ILE A 523 1.49 11.03 15.40
N ASP A 524 2.22 10.69 16.47
CA ASP A 524 3.68 10.65 16.50
C ASP A 524 4.20 9.20 16.38
N PRO A 525 4.67 8.74 15.21
CA PRO A 525 5.26 7.41 15.09
C PRO A 525 6.51 7.20 15.96
N ALA A 526 7.23 8.27 16.32
CA ALA A 526 8.41 8.18 17.18
C ALA A 526 8.06 7.95 18.66
N SER A 527 6.78 8.07 19.03
CA SER A 527 6.30 7.84 20.40
C SER A 527 6.01 6.37 20.71
N VAL A 528 6.02 5.48 19.70
CA VAL A 528 5.71 4.06 19.88
C VAL A 528 6.62 3.44 20.95
N THR A 529 6.02 2.85 21.97
CA THR A 529 6.75 2.14 23.03
C THR A 529 6.10 0.80 23.32
N ILE A 530 6.92 -0.24 23.49
CA ILE A 530 6.45 -1.56 23.91
C ILE A 530 6.19 -1.52 25.41
N LEU A 531 4.95 -1.79 25.82
CA LEU A 531 4.53 -1.86 27.23
C LEU A 531 4.73 -3.27 27.80
N THR A 532 4.28 -4.27 27.05
CA THR A 532 4.44 -5.69 27.40
C THR A 532 5.18 -6.38 26.26
N ALA A 533 6.36 -6.90 26.57
CA ALA A 533 7.15 -7.68 25.62
C ALA A 533 6.47 -9.02 25.29
N PRO A 534 6.73 -9.58 24.10
CA PRO A 534 6.30 -10.94 23.76
C PRO A 534 6.96 -11.99 24.67
N ASP A 535 6.26 -13.11 24.89
CA ASP A 535 6.76 -14.21 25.75
C ASP A 535 7.70 -15.15 24.99
N ASN A 536 7.52 -15.29 23.67
CA ASN A 536 8.22 -16.28 22.84
C ASN A 536 9.01 -15.64 21.69
N GLY A 537 9.49 -14.41 21.90
CA GLY A 537 10.37 -13.71 20.98
C GLY A 537 10.95 -12.46 21.60
N THR A 538 11.59 -11.65 20.76
CA THR A 538 12.07 -10.32 21.10
C THR A 538 11.44 -9.30 20.16
N ALA A 539 11.18 -8.09 20.67
CA ALA A 539 10.60 -7.02 19.88
C ALA A 539 11.36 -5.71 20.11
N THR A 540 11.62 -4.97 19.03
CA THR A 540 12.31 -3.67 19.06
C THR A 540 11.58 -2.67 18.18
N VAL A 541 11.50 -1.41 18.64
CA VAL A 541 10.85 -0.32 17.91
C VAL A 541 11.87 0.46 17.09
N ASP A 542 11.55 0.77 15.85
CA ASP A 542 12.25 1.78 15.07
C ASP A 542 11.86 3.18 15.59
N PRO A 543 12.80 3.97 16.15
CA PRO A 543 12.50 5.25 16.79
C PRO A 543 12.08 6.36 15.81
N LEU A 544 12.20 6.15 14.50
CA LEU A 544 11.77 7.11 13.49
C LEU A 544 10.40 6.76 12.89
N THR A 545 10.18 5.47 12.62
CA THR A 545 8.97 5.01 11.91
C THR A 545 7.90 4.43 12.83
N GLY A 546 8.25 4.09 14.08
CA GLY A 546 7.37 3.39 15.01
C GLY A 546 7.15 1.92 14.67
N ALA A 547 7.72 1.41 13.57
CA ALA A 547 7.58 0.01 13.18
C ALA A 547 8.23 -0.92 14.21
N ILE A 548 7.55 -2.02 14.53
CA ILE A 548 8.04 -3.02 15.46
C ILE A 548 8.68 -4.16 14.67
N THR A 549 9.96 -4.44 14.93
CA THR A 549 10.61 -5.67 14.46
C THR A 549 10.45 -6.75 15.53
N TYR A 550 9.77 -7.83 15.20
CA TYR A 550 9.62 -9.01 16.05
C TYR A 550 10.49 -10.16 15.52
N THR A 551 11.26 -10.78 16.40
CA THR A 551 12.08 -11.97 16.11
C THR A 551 11.63 -13.11 17.04
N PRO A 552 11.07 -14.21 16.51
CA PRO A 552 10.70 -15.38 17.32
C PRO A 552 11.90 -16.01 18.03
N ASN A 553 11.67 -16.65 19.18
CA ASN A 553 12.64 -17.55 19.78
C ASN A 553 12.86 -18.79 18.88
N ALA A 554 14.07 -19.33 18.89
CA ALA A 554 14.42 -20.56 18.16
C ALA A 554 13.43 -21.71 18.48
N GLY A 555 12.90 -22.35 17.43
CA GLY A 555 11.94 -23.46 17.51
C GLY A 555 10.54 -23.12 18.05
N PHE A 556 10.18 -21.85 18.24
CA PHE A 556 8.84 -21.47 18.65
C PHE A 556 7.86 -21.47 17.47
N VAL A 557 6.78 -22.25 17.59
CA VAL A 557 5.64 -22.25 16.67
C VAL A 557 4.35 -22.04 17.46
N GLY A 558 3.54 -21.08 17.06
CA GLY A 558 2.31 -20.71 17.75
C GLY A 558 2.04 -19.21 17.74
N ASN A 559 1.11 -18.78 18.59
CA ASN A 559 0.77 -17.37 18.73
C ASN A 559 1.58 -16.72 19.84
N ASP A 560 2.09 -15.54 19.59
CA ASP A 560 2.73 -14.65 20.55
C ASP A 560 2.03 -13.29 20.54
N THR A 561 2.15 -12.53 21.62
CA THR A 561 1.46 -11.25 21.76
C THR A 561 2.31 -10.23 22.46
N LEU A 562 2.25 -8.98 22.01
CA LEU A 562 2.83 -7.82 22.68
C LEU A 562 1.81 -6.68 22.75
N THR A 563 2.02 -5.73 23.64
CA THR A 563 1.23 -4.48 23.67
C THR A 563 2.12 -3.27 23.49
N TYR A 564 1.65 -2.29 22.74
CA TYR A 564 2.34 -1.02 22.53
C TYR A 564 1.44 0.16 22.91
N SER A 565 2.09 1.30 23.19
CA SER A 565 1.47 2.61 23.37
C SER A 565 1.91 3.54 22.25
N ILE A 566 1.00 4.36 21.76
CA ILE A 566 1.28 5.42 20.78
C ILE A 566 0.61 6.72 21.22
N CYS A 567 1.30 7.84 21.01
CA CYS A 567 0.86 9.16 21.41
C CYS A 567 0.73 10.11 20.21
N ASP A 568 -0.05 11.17 20.40
CA ASP A 568 -0.12 12.30 19.48
C ASP A 568 1.05 13.28 19.66
N THR A 569 1.15 14.28 18.78
CA THR A 569 2.03 15.46 18.92
C THR A 569 1.33 16.67 19.53
N GLY A 570 0.10 16.49 20.02
CA GLY A 570 -0.78 17.50 20.54
C GLY A 570 -0.37 18.10 21.88
N MET A 571 -1.10 19.15 22.32
CA MET A 571 -0.93 19.73 23.66
C MET A 571 -2.28 19.92 24.36
N PRO A 572 -2.52 19.22 25.48
CA PRO A 572 -1.66 18.19 26.11
C PRO A 572 -1.52 16.94 25.23
N VAL A 573 -0.41 16.21 25.39
CA VAL A 573 -0.17 14.95 24.69
C VAL A 573 -1.09 13.86 25.25
N TYR A 574 -1.80 13.15 24.38
CA TYR A 574 -2.55 11.95 24.73
C TYR A 574 -1.95 10.69 24.07
N CYS A 575 -2.23 9.54 24.67
CA CYS A 575 -1.76 8.24 24.19
C CYS A 575 -2.88 7.20 24.31
N ASP A 576 -2.83 6.20 23.44
CA ASP A 576 -3.68 5.01 23.49
C ASP A 576 -2.85 3.73 23.32
N ASP A 577 -3.36 2.63 23.86
CA ASP A 577 -2.64 1.37 23.96
C ASP A 577 -3.40 0.24 23.27
N THR A 578 -2.69 -0.62 22.53
CA THR A 578 -3.33 -1.78 21.88
C THR A 578 -2.41 -3.00 21.80
N THR A 579 -2.91 -4.08 21.19
CA THR A 579 -2.24 -5.40 21.13
C THR A 579 -1.84 -5.75 19.71
N VAL A 580 -0.66 -6.35 19.56
CA VAL A 580 -0.22 -7.02 18.34
C VAL A 580 -0.26 -8.53 18.56
N ILE A 581 -0.92 -9.27 17.67
CA ILE A 581 -0.94 -10.74 17.67
C ILE A 581 -0.03 -11.26 16.55
N ILE A 582 1.01 -12.01 16.91
CA ILE A 582 1.94 -12.60 15.95
C ILE A 582 1.68 -14.09 15.88
N THR A 583 1.49 -14.62 14.67
CA THR A 583 1.40 -16.07 14.43
C THR A 583 2.71 -16.55 13.80
N VAL A 584 3.45 -17.37 14.54
CA VAL A 584 4.69 -18.00 14.08
C VAL A 584 4.38 -19.39 13.53
N GLN A 585 4.70 -19.60 12.25
CA GLN A 585 4.48 -20.84 11.52
C GLN A 585 5.75 -21.69 11.48
N ASN A 586 5.57 -23.00 11.31
CA ASN A 586 6.68 -23.93 11.12
C ASN A 586 7.42 -23.60 9.81
N CYS A 587 8.75 -23.52 9.85
CA CYS A 587 9.58 -23.23 8.69
C CYS A 587 9.33 -24.20 7.53
N LEU A 588 9.11 -25.49 7.81
CA LEU A 588 8.83 -26.54 6.82
C LEU A 588 7.54 -26.29 6.01
N ALA A 589 6.67 -25.40 6.49
CA ALA A 589 5.48 -25.00 5.73
C ALA A 589 5.79 -23.95 4.64
N ASN A 590 6.98 -23.35 4.66
CA ASN A 590 7.44 -22.41 3.65
C ASN A 590 8.27 -23.14 2.56
N PRO A 591 7.75 -23.32 1.33
CA PRO A 591 8.50 -24.01 0.27
C PRO A 591 9.77 -23.28 -0.18
N ASN A 592 9.88 -21.97 0.09
CA ASN A 592 11.03 -21.15 -0.33
C ASN A 592 12.00 -20.86 0.83
N ALA A 593 11.77 -21.44 2.01
CA ALA A 593 12.74 -21.38 3.11
C ALA A 593 13.78 -22.50 2.94
N ASP A 594 14.92 -22.30 3.58
CA ASP A 594 15.98 -23.28 3.81
C ASP A 594 16.04 -23.46 5.34
N CYS A 595 15.39 -24.50 5.84
CA CYS A 595 15.08 -24.62 7.27
C CYS A 595 16.18 -25.26 8.11
N ASP A 596 16.99 -26.12 7.52
CA ASP A 596 18.19 -26.70 8.12
C ASP A 596 19.45 -25.90 7.78
N GLY A 597 19.39 -25.05 6.77
CA GLY A 597 20.41 -24.03 6.49
C GLY A 597 21.55 -24.52 5.62
N ASP A 598 21.33 -25.59 4.86
CA ASP A 598 22.33 -26.19 3.98
C ASP A 598 22.44 -25.47 2.62
N GLY A 599 21.65 -24.42 2.38
CA GLY A 599 21.64 -23.65 1.15
C GLY A 599 20.68 -24.17 0.08
N VAL A 600 19.98 -25.28 0.32
CA VAL A 600 18.91 -25.81 -0.53
C VAL A 600 17.57 -25.40 0.07
N ILE A 601 16.65 -24.90 -0.76
CA ILE A 601 15.31 -24.57 -0.27
C ILE A 601 14.46 -25.83 -0.14
N ASN A 602 13.55 -25.86 0.84
CA ASN A 602 12.67 -26.98 1.15
C ASN A 602 11.96 -27.58 -0.07
N SER A 603 11.56 -26.75 -1.05
CA SER A 603 10.88 -27.24 -2.25
C SER A 603 11.80 -27.95 -3.24
N ASP A 604 13.08 -27.55 -3.31
CA ASP A 604 14.10 -28.21 -4.13
C ASP A 604 14.49 -29.54 -3.48
N GLU A 605 14.66 -29.57 -2.17
CA GLU A 605 14.92 -30.80 -1.43
C GLU A 605 13.81 -31.84 -1.55
N ILE A 606 12.54 -31.43 -1.44
CA ILE A 606 11.41 -32.32 -1.70
C ILE A 606 11.47 -32.89 -3.13
N THR A 607 11.98 -32.11 -4.08
CA THR A 607 12.13 -32.52 -5.49
C THR A 607 13.29 -33.49 -5.66
N ASP A 608 14.41 -33.23 -4.99
CA ASP A 608 15.64 -34.03 -5.02
C ASP A 608 15.53 -35.30 -4.14
N GLY A 609 14.52 -35.35 -3.26
CA GLY A 609 14.30 -36.46 -2.34
C GLY A 609 15.16 -36.39 -1.08
N THR A 610 15.69 -35.21 -0.78
CA THR A 610 16.44 -34.92 0.45
C THR A 610 15.50 -34.43 1.57
N ASN A 611 16.02 -34.18 2.78
CA ASN A 611 15.23 -33.96 3.98
C ASN A 611 15.40 -32.52 4.49
N PRO A 612 14.35 -31.67 4.41
CA PRO A 612 14.42 -30.25 4.79
C PRO A 612 14.58 -29.89 6.26
N SER A 613 15.01 -30.85 7.07
CA SER A 613 15.27 -30.69 8.48
C SER A 613 16.59 -31.32 8.90
N ASP A 614 17.37 -31.82 7.94
CA ASP A 614 18.63 -32.51 8.15
C ASP A 614 19.70 -31.87 7.26
N PRO A 615 20.56 -31.00 7.84
CA PRO A 615 21.52 -30.19 7.07
C PRO A 615 22.60 -31.00 6.35
N CYS A 616 22.73 -32.31 6.61
CA CYS A 616 23.62 -33.21 5.89
C CYS A 616 22.89 -34.06 4.83
N SER A 617 21.62 -33.77 4.59
CA SER A 617 20.82 -34.40 3.54
C SER A 617 20.56 -33.36 2.46
N PHE A 618 21.50 -33.18 1.54
CA PHE A 618 21.34 -32.23 0.44
C PHE A 618 21.98 -32.71 -0.86
N VAL A 619 21.69 -31.99 -1.95
CA VAL A 619 22.41 -32.13 -3.22
C VAL A 619 23.23 -30.88 -3.44
N THR A 620 24.55 -31.01 -3.52
CA THR A 620 25.51 -29.89 -3.64
C THR A 620 25.17 -28.99 -4.85
N ALA A 621 24.73 -29.58 -5.97
CA ALA A 621 24.33 -28.82 -7.16
C ALA A 621 23.03 -28.00 -7.00
N SER A 622 22.22 -28.27 -5.97
CA SER A 622 20.95 -27.61 -5.68
C SER A 622 21.08 -26.50 -4.63
N GLN A 623 22.27 -26.26 -4.08
CA GLN A 623 22.54 -25.15 -3.18
C GLN A 623 22.46 -23.81 -3.94
N THR A 624 21.30 -23.17 -3.86
CA THR A 624 21.01 -21.89 -4.54
C THR A 624 20.97 -20.71 -3.58
N VAL A 625 20.92 -20.99 -2.27
CA VAL A 625 20.99 -20.04 -1.17
C VAL A 625 22.33 -20.21 -0.46
N THR A 626 22.81 -19.16 0.20
CA THR A 626 24.05 -19.24 1.00
C THR A 626 23.81 -20.07 2.26
N PRO A 627 24.56 -21.18 2.47
CA PRO A 627 24.45 -21.98 3.69
C PRO A 627 24.75 -21.15 4.95
N ASN A 628 24.10 -21.51 6.05
CA ASN A 628 24.23 -20.78 7.31
C ASN A 628 25.50 -21.19 8.10
N THR A 629 25.77 -20.50 9.21
CA THR A 629 26.93 -20.81 10.06
C THR A 629 26.83 -22.16 10.77
N ALA A 630 25.62 -22.67 11.03
CA ALA A 630 25.46 -23.98 11.64
C ALA A 630 25.93 -25.08 10.68
N TRP A 631 25.47 -25.05 9.43
CA TRP A 631 25.93 -25.95 8.37
C TRP A 631 27.43 -25.89 8.14
N ASN A 632 28.02 -24.68 8.06
CA ASN A 632 29.48 -24.53 7.86
C ASN A 632 30.36 -25.18 8.95
N ASN A 633 29.81 -25.43 10.15
CA ASN A 633 30.52 -26.07 11.26
C ASN A 633 30.23 -27.57 11.40
N LEU A 634 29.39 -28.14 10.53
CA LEU A 634 29.17 -29.58 10.45
C LEU A 634 30.28 -30.22 9.62
N ASP A 635 30.38 -31.54 9.77
CA ASP A 635 31.21 -32.46 9.00
C ASP A 635 30.24 -33.56 8.57
N CYS A 636 29.71 -33.44 7.35
CA CYS A 636 28.54 -34.21 6.93
C CYS A 636 28.89 -35.61 6.41
N ASP A 637 30.05 -35.78 5.79
CA ASP A 637 30.54 -37.08 5.33
C ASP A 637 31.46 -37.79 6.32
N ASN A 638 31.87 -37.12 7.40
CA ASN A 638 32.68 -37.63 8.52
C ASN A 638 34.12 -37.98 8.13
N ASP A 639 34.70 -37.23 7.20
CA ASP A 639 36.10 -37.36 6.80
C ASP A 639 37.07 -36.59 7.75
N GLY A 640 36.52 -35.70 8.59
CA GLY A 640 37.26 -34.90 9.57
C GLY A 640 37.53 -33.45 9.16
N ILE A 641 37.04 -33.01 7.99
CA ILE A 641 36.99 -31.62 7.54
C ILE A 641 35.56 -31.09 7.76
N ILE A 642 35.42 -29.82 8.12
CA ILE A 642 34.09 -29.20 8.23
C ILE A 642 33.63 -28.65 6.87
N ASN A 643 32.33 -28.68 6.60
CA ASN A 643 31.73 -28.26 5.34
C ASN A 643 32.22 -26.88 4.85
N GLY A 644 32.40 -25.93 5.78
CA GLY A 644 32.89 -24.59 5.43
C GLY A 644 34.33 -24.55 4.92
N ASP A 645 35.20 -25.43 5.45
CA ASP A 645 36.58 -25.58 5.01
C ASP A 645 36.64 -26.35 3.68
N GLU A 646 35.79 -27.36 3.51
CA GLU A 646 35.66 -28.11 2.26
C GLU A 646 35.23 -27.23 1.08
N VAL A 647 34.16 -26.43 1.26
CA VAL A 647 33.73 -25.44 0.25
C VAL A 647 34.87 -24.46 -0.11
N THR A 648 35.73 -24.14 0.85
CA THR A 648 36.88 -23.26 0.62
C THR A 648 38.00 -23.96 -0.14
N ASN A 649 38.24 -25.24 0.14
CA ASN A 649 39.27 -26.07 -0.46
C ASN A 649 38.86 -26.68 -1.80
N GLY A 650 37.57 -26.66 -2.14
CA GLY A 650 37.01 -27.18 -3.38
C GLY A 650 36.54 -28.64 -3.31
N THR A 651 36.55 -29.24 -2.13
CA THR A 651 36.04 -30.60 -1.88
C THR A 651 34.52 -30.60 -1.66
N ASP A 652 33.88 -31.77 -1.80
CA ASP A 652 32.42 -31.93 -1.75
C ASP A 652 31.94 -32.37 -0.35
N PRO A 653 31.21 -31.54 0.42
CA PRO A 653 30.86 -31.83 1.83
C PRO A 653 29.95 -33.03 2.10
N ASN A 654 29.56 -33.77 1.06
CA ASN A 654 28.79 -35.01 1.16
C ASN A 654 29.56 -36.23 0.63
N ASN A 655 30.82 -36.06 0.24
CA ASN A 655 31.61 -37.09 -0.39
C ASN A 655 33.02 -37.10 0.23
N PRO A 656 33.32 -38.09 1.08
CA PRO A 656 34.53 -38.09 1.90
C PRO A 656 35.82 -38.34 1.09
N ASP A 657 35.74 -38.52 -0.22
CA ASP A 657 36.83 -38.79 -1.17
C ASP A 657 36.45 -38.12 -2.51
N THR A 658 36.83 -36.84 -2.64
CA THR A 658 36.35 -35.94 -3.69
C THR A 658 36.85 -36.35 -5.08
N ASP A 659 38.11 -36.76 -5.21
CA ASP A 659 38.69 -37.14 -6.50
C ASP A 659 38.61 -38.65 -6.79
N GLY A 660 38.19 -39.44 -5.81
CA GLY A 660 37.86 -40.84 -5.96
C GLY A 660 39.09 -41.73 -6.05
N ASP A 661 40.21 -41.34 -5.45
CA ASP A 661 41.44 -42.12 -5.44
C ASP A 661 41.47 -43.17 -4.30
N GLY A 662 40.50 -43.14 -3.39
CA GLY A 662 40.37 -44.05 -2.25
C GLY A 662 41.06 -43.58 -0.96
N VAL A 663 41.67 -42.41 -0.94
CA VAL A 663 42.09 -41.66 0.26
C VAL A 663 40.99 -40.64 0.58
N THR A 664 40.72 -40.40 1.86
CA THR A 664 39.69 -39.40 2.22
C THR A 664 40.27 -37.99 2.24
N ASP A 665 39.46 -36.98 1.92
CA ASP A 665 39.95 -35.59 1.83
C ASP A 665 40.61 -35.13 3.15
N GLY A 666 40.08 -35.56 4.30
CA GLY A 666 40.67 -35.34 5.63
C GLY A 666 42.02 -36.03 5.89
N ASP A 667 42.25 -37.21 5.32
CA ASP A 667 43.54 -37.91 5.39
C ASP A 667 44.58 -37.20 4.51
N GLU A 668 44.18 -36.73 3.32
CA GLU A 668 45.04 -35.97 2.42
C GLU A 668 45.41 -34.59 2.98
N ALA A 669 44.44 -33.91 3.60
CA ALA A 669 44.70 -32.68 4.34
C ALA A 669 45.72 -32.89 5.47
N THR A 670 45.79 -34.10 6.04
CA THR A 670 46.70 -34.46 7.12
C THR A 670 48.11 -34.78 6.62
N ASP A 671 48.25 -35.51 5.50
CA ASP A 671 49.56 -35.90 4.95
C ASP A 671 50.13 -34.90 3.91
N GLY A 672 49.32 -33.92 3.49
CA GLY A 672 49.71 -32.83 2.59
C GLY A 672 49.56 -33.14 1.11
N THR A 673 48.84 -34.20 0.76
CA THR A 673 48.38 -34.49 -0.60
C THR A 673 47.17 -33.61 -0.99
N ASN A 674 46.68 -33.73 -2.22
CA ASN A 674 45.75 -32.77 -2.82
C ASN A 674 44.43 -33.46 -3.14
N PRO A 675 43.34 -33.18 -2.38
CA PRO A 675 42.07 -33.92 -2.44
C PRO A 675 41.22 -33.64 -3.69
N ASN A 676 41.83 -33.08 -4.71
CA ASN A 676 41.18 -32.78 -5.99
C ASN A 676 42.01 -33.29 -7.17
N ASP A 677 43.09 -34.03 -6.90
CA ASP A 677 44.02 -34.54 -7.87
C ASP A 677 44.26 -36.03 -7.60
N PRO A 678 43.60 -36.93 -8.35
CA PRO A 678 43.58 -38.36 -8.05
C PRO A 678 44.96 -39.05 -8.23
N CYS A 679 45.97 -38.31 -8.70
CA CYS A 679 47.37 -38.78 -8.78
C CYS A 679 48.26 -38.20 -7.69
N SER A 680 47.72 -37.33 -6.83
CA SER A 680 48.42 -36.77 -5.70
C SER A 680 48.01 -37.54 -4.44
N LEU A 681 48.56 -38.74 -4.23
CA LEU A 681 48.16 -39.58 -3.11
C LEU A 681 49.32 -40.32 -2.44
N VAL A 682 49.09 -40.73 -1.20
CA VAL A 682 49.92 -41.71 -0.51
C VAL A 682 49.20 -43.07 -0.59
N ILE A 683 49.69 -43.98 -1.43
CA ILE A 683 49.09 -45.31 -1.65
C ILE A 683 48.81 -46.07 -0.33
N ALA A 684 49.66 -45.89 0.69
CA ALA A 684 49.47 -46.53 2.00
C ALA A 684 48.23 -46.03 2.79
N HIS A 685 47.66 -44.88 2.41
CA HIS A 685 46.47 -44.28 3.00
C HIS A 685 45.19 -44.54 2.18
N GLN A 686 45.29 -45.28 1.06
CA GLN A 686 44.14 -45.70 0.27
C GLN A 686 43.32 -46.75 1.04
N THR A 687 42.37 -46.30 1.85
CA THR A 687 41.56 -47.15 2.74
C THR A 687 40.16 -47.41 2.20
N ALA A 688 39.68 -46.57 1.27
CA ALA A 688 38.45 -46.77 0.53
C ALA A 688 38.70 -47.49 -0.80
N THR A 689 37.62 -47.89 -1.48
CA THR A 689 37.72 -48.50 -2.81
C THR A 689 37.84 -47.38 -3.84
N PRO A 690 38.93 -47.31 -4.63
CA PRO A 690 39.11 -46.26 -5.63
C PRO A 690 38.03 -46.30 -6.70
N SER A 691 37.78 -45.14 -7.30
CA SER A 691 36.82 -44.96 -8.38
C SER A 691 37.30 -45.62 -9.68
N GLN A 692 36.36 -45.83 -10.61
CA GLN A 692 36.72 -46.28 -11.96
C GLN A 692 37.57 -45.24 -12.70
N ALA A 693 37.37 -43.95 -12.41
CA ALA A 693 38.14 -42.88 -13.05
C ALA A 693 39.62 -42.95 -12.63
N TRP A 694 39.89 -43.19 -11.35
CA TRP A 694 41.24 -43.45 -10.85
C TRP A 694 41.81 -44.74 -11.46
N THR A 695 41.02 -45.81 -11.52
CA THR A 695 41.46 -47.10 -12.08
C THR A 695 41.88 -47.01 -13.55
N ASP A 696 41.22 -46.14 -14.33
CA ASP A 696 41.48 -45.94 -15.76
C ASP A 696 42.57 -44.87 -16.03
N ALA A 697 43.05 -44.17 -15.00
CA ALA A 697 44.11 -43.18 -15.09
C ALA A 697 45.49 -43.86 -15.20
N ASP A 698 46.48 -43.08 -15.61
CA ASP A 698 47.91 -43.44 -15.70
C ASP A 698 48.66 -42.26 -15.07
N CYS A 699 48.93 -42.38 -13.77
CA CYS A 699 49.34 -41.24 -12.94
C CYS A 699 50.82 -40.88 -13.11
N ASP A 700 51.68 -41.86 -13.36
CA ASP A 700 53.10 -41.64 -13.60
C ASP A 700 53.48 -41.54 -15.10
N ASN A 701 52.52 -41.79 -16.00
CA ASN A 701 52.63 -41.67 -17.46
C ASN A 701 53.60 -42.66 -18.09
N ASP A 702 53.68 -43.86 -17.53
CA ASP A 702 54.54 -44.94 -18.02
C ASP A 702 53.86 -45.81 -19.11
N GLY A 703 52.55 -45.64 -19.28
CA GLY A 703 51.73 -46.34 -20.27
C GLY A 703 50.92 -47.52 -19.72
N VAL A 704 50.99 -47.80 -18.42
CA VAL A 704 50.14 -48.74 -17.69
C VAL A 704 49.10 -47.95 -16.90
N THR A 705 47.88 -48.49 -16.78
CA THR A 705 46.86 -47.83 -15.96
C THR A 705 47.01 -48.19 -14.48
N ASN A 706 46.62 -47.30 -13.57
CA ASN A 706 46.64 -47.54 -12.11
C ASN A 706 45.98 -48.89 -11.74
N GLY A 707 44.88 -49.26 -12.42
CA GLY A 707 44.21 -50.54 -12.22
C GLY A 707 45.01 -51.77 -12.67
N GLU A 708 45.75 -51.64 -13.76
CA GLU A 708 46.68 -52.67 -14.23
C GLU A 708 47.88 -52.79 -13.29
N GLU A 709 48.38 -51.67 -12.77
CA GLU A 709 49.50 -51.62 -11.84
C GLU A 709 49.16 -52.27 -10.50
N VAL A 710 48.00 -51.92 -9.91
CA VAL A 710 47.50 -52.59 -8.70
C VAL A 710 47.35 -54.11 -8.92
N THR A 711 47.00 -54.54 -10.14
CA THR A 711 46.91 -55.96 -10.48
C THR A 711 48.29 -56.62 -10.61
N ASN A 712 49.27 -55.90 -11.15
CA ASN A 712 50.63 -56.35 -11.38
C ASN A 712 51.54 -56.20 -10.14
N GLY A 713 51.08 -55.46 -9.12
CA GLY A 713 51.82 -55.19 -7.89
C GLY A 713 52.79 -54.02 -8.00
N THR A 714 52.72 -53.21 -9.06
CA THR A 714 53.52 -52.00 -9.28
C THR A 714 52.87 -50.77 -8.61
N ASP A 715 53.64 -49.69 -8.44
CA ASP A 715 53.22 -48.47 -7.74
C ASP A 715 52.69 -47.40 -8.72
N PRO A 716 51.38 -47.06 -8.68
CA PRO A 716 50.77 -46.14 -9.66
C PRO A 716 51.32 -44.73 -9.76
N ASN A 717 52.19 -44.33 -8.84
CA ASN A 717 52.84 -43.01 -8.85
C ASN A 717 54.34 -43.10 -9.16
N ASN A 718 54.85 -44.27 -9.50
CA ASN A 718 56.27 -44.50 -9.72
C ASN A 718 56.50 -45.31 -11.00
N PRO A 719 56.99 -44.65 -12.08
CA PRO A 719 57.03 -45.24 -13.42
C PRO A 719 58.07 -46.36 -13.60
N ASP A 720 58.77 -46.77 -12.53
CA ASP A 720 59.81 -47.80 -12.49
C ASP A 720 59.84 -48.36 -11.05
N THR A 721 59.03 -49.39 -10.82
CA THR A 721 58.71 -49.91 -9.49
C THR A 721 59.91 -50.55 -8.81
N ASP A 722 60.68 -51.35 -9.54
CA ASP A 722 61.86 -52.04 -8.98
C ASP A 722 63.17 -51.23 -9.11
N GLY A 723 63.11 -50.15 -9.89
CA GLY A 723 64.18 -49.18 -10.01
C GLY A 723 65.33 -49.69 -10.88
N ASP A 724 65.12 -50.61 -11.82
CA ASP A 724 66.15 -51.08 -12.74
C ASP A 724 66.40 -50.12 -13.93
N GLY A 725 65.59 -49.07 -14.05
CA GLY A 725 65.69 -48.04 -15.07
C GLY A 725 64.88 -48.33 -16.34
N VAL A 726 64.15 -49.44 -16.42
CA VAL A 726 63.09 -49.70 -17.41
C VAL A 726 61.75 -49.31 -16.78
N THR A 727 60.82 -48.76 -17.55
CA THR A 727 59.50 -48.42 -16.98
C THR A 727 58.59 -49.64 -16.90
N ASP A 728 57.65 -49.66 -15.96
CA ASP A 728 56.75 -50.80 -15.77
C ASP A 728 55.94 -51.08 -17.06
N GLY A 729 55.60 -50.05 -17.83
CA GLY A 729 54.98 -50.14 -19.16
C GLY A 729 55.88 -50.67 -20.28
N ASP A 730 57.18 -50.35 -20.27
CA ASP A 730 58.15 -50.94 -21.20
C ASP A 730 58.34 -52.43 -20.87
N GLU A 731 58.36 -52.78 -19.59
CA GLU A 731 58.47 -54.16 -19.12
C GLU A 731 57.23 -55.01 -19.40
N ALA A 732 56.04 -54.42 -19.22
CA ALA A 732 54.78 -55.04 -19.65
C ALA A 732 54.77 -55.34 -21.15
N THR A 733 55.43 -54.49 -21.95
CA THR A 733 55.59 -54.69 -23.40
C THR A 733 56.63 -55.77 -23.73
N ASP A 734 57.74 -55.82 -22.99
CA ASP A 734 58.81 -56.80 -23.16
C ASP A 734 58.48 -58.18 -22.59
N GLY A 735 57.51 -58.26 -21.67
CA GLY A 735 57.17 -59.46 -20.92
C GLY A 735 58.17 -59.79 -19.82
N THR A 736 58.86 -58.76 -19.30
CA THR A 736 59.70 -58.83 -18.09
C THR A 736 58.87 -58.58 -16.83
N ASN A 737 59.47 -58.75 -15.65
CA ASN A 737 58.77 -58.64 -14.37
C ASN A 737 59.11 -57.32 -13.68
N PRO A 738 58.17 -56.36 -13.59
CA PRO A 738 58.41 -55.00 -13.08
C PRO A 738 58.52 -54.87 -11.56
N ASN A 739 58.83 -55.98 -10.90
CA ASN A 739 59.05 -56.04 -9.46
C ASN A 739 60.36 -56.77 -9.14
N ASP A 740 61.16 -57.08 -10.15
CA ASP A 740 62.39 -57.84 -10.03
C ASP A 740 63.48 -57.09 -10.79
N PRO A 741 64.37 -56.36 -10.07
CA PRO A 741 65.35 -55.49 -10.70
C PRO A 741 66.40 -56.24 -11.55
N CYS A 742 66.38 -57.57 -11.52
CA CYS A 742 67.21 -58.43 -12.36
C CYS A 742 66.49 -58.91 -13.63
N SER A 743 65.25 -58.49 -13.83
CA SER A 743 64.41 -58.91 -14.94
C SER A 743 64.45 -57.94 -16.13
N LEU A 744 65.44 -57.06 -16.28
CA LEU A 744 65.41 -56.04 -17.33
C LEU A 744 65.77 -56.49 -18.76
N VAL A 745 65.30 -55.71 -19.73
CA VAL A 745 65.90 -55.62 -21.07
C VAL A 745 66.80 -54.38 -21.15
N ILE A 746 68.12 -54.58 -21.05
CA ILE A 746 69.13 -53.48 -21.02
C ILE A 746 68.94 -52.44 -22.14
N THR A 747 68.47 -52.84 -23.33
CA THR A 747 68.27 -51.89 -24.44
C THR A 747 67.09 -50.94 -24.27
N HIS A 748 66.21 -51.18 -23.29
CA HIS A 748 65.05 -50.35 -22.95
C HIS A 748 65.21 -49.60 -21.62
N GLN A 749 66.39 -49.64 -21.00
CA GLN A 749 66.69 -48.81 -19.84
C GLN A 749 66.74 -47.33 -20.26
N THR A 750 65.68 -46.58 -19.93
CA THR A 750 65.53 -45.16 -20.28
C THR A 750 65.63 -44.23 -19.08
N LEU A 751 65.41 -44.75 -17.87
CA LEU A 751 65.55 -44.06 -16.60
C LEU A 751 66.91 -44.36 -15.94
N THR A 752 67.21 -43.64 -14.86
CA THR A 752 68.45 -43.86 -14.09
C THR A 752 68.18 -44.93 -13.04
N PRO A 753 68.95 -46.04 -13.00
CA PRO A 753 68.73 -47.10 -12.02
C PRO A 753 68.84 -46.61 -10.57
N SER A 754 68.03 -47.21 -9.71
CA SER A 754 67.91 -46.91 -8.30
C SER A 754 69.01 -47.58 -7.46
N GLN A 755 69.03 -47.27 -6.17
CA GLN A 755 69.89 -47.97 -5.22
C GLN A 755 69.51 -49.45 -5.06
N ALA A 756 68.23 -49.80 -5.21
CA ALA A 756 67.78 -51.18 -5.09
C ALA A 756 68.39 -52.06 -6.18
N TRP A 757 68.41 -51.57 -7.43
CA TRP A 757 69.11 -52.20 -8.53
C TRP A 757 70.63 -52.24 -8.31
N THR A 758 71.22 -51.15 -7.81
CA THR A 758 72.67 -51.06 -7.56
C THR A 758 73.17 -52.06 -6.50
N ASP A 759 72.32 -52.38 -5.52
CA ASP A 759 72.61 -53.32 -4.41
C ASP A 759 72.29 -54.78 -4.76
N ALA A 760 71.58 -55.05 -5.87
CA ALA A 760 71.27 -56.39 -6.34
C ALA A 760 72.51 -57.08 -6.93
N ASP A 761 72.50 -58.41 -6.95
CA ASP A 761 73.51 -59.29 -7.56
C ASP A 761 72.73 -60.22 -8.51
N CYS A 762 72.59 -59.81 -9.76
CA CYS A 762 71.62 -60.41 -10.67
C CYS A 762 72.06 -61.73 -11.28
N ASP A 763 73.37 -61.94 -11.44
CA ASP A 763 73.93 -63.18 -11.94
C ASP A 763 74.48 -64.11 -10.84
N ASN A 764 74.43 -63.67 -9.57
CA ASN A 764 74.80 -64.41 -8.36
C ASN A 764 76.27 -64.81 -8.34
N ASP A 765 77.14 -63.95 -8.85
CA ASP A 765 78.58 -64.17 -8.93
C ASP A 765 79.34 -63.70 -7.67
N GLY A 766 78.64 -62.94 -6.81
CA GLY A 766 79.15 -62.40 -5.55
C GLY A 766 79.56 -60.93 -5.59
N SER A 767 79.43 -60.25 -6.73
CA SER A 767 79.52 -58.80 -6.89
C SER A 767 78.13 -58.19 -7.10
N THR A 768 77.91 -56.96 -6.63
CA THR A 768 76.64 -56.28 -6.90
C THR A 768 76.68 -55.58 -8.26
N ASN A 769 75.51 -55.37 -8.88
CA ASN A 769 75.38 -54.63 -10.14
C ASN A 769 76.13 -53.29 -10.11
N GLY A 770 76.11 -52.59 -8.96
CA GLY A 770 76.87 -51.37 -8.74
C GLY A 770 78.38 -51.54 -8.74
N GLU A 771 78.90 -52.62 -8.14
CA GLU A 771 80.32 -52.98 -8.18
C GLU A 771 80.75 -53.34 -9.61
N GLU A 772 79.90 -54.04 -10.34
CA GLU A 772 80.15 -54.48 -11.71
C GLU A 772 80.19 -53.31 -12.69
N VAL A 773 79.27 -52.35 -12.57
CA VAL A 773 79.31 -51.09 -13.35
C VAL A 773 80.61 -50.32 -13.08
N ILE A 774 81.13 -50.33 -11.85
CA ILE A 774 82.41 -49.69 -11.51
C ILE A 774 83.59 -50.45 -12.12
N ASN A 775 83.55 -51.78 -12.10
CA ASN A 775 84.60 -52.66 -12.59
C ASN A 775 84.54 -52.88 -14.11
N GLY A 776 83.45 -52.46 -14.76
CA GLY A 776 83.22 -52.62 -16.20
C GLY A 776 82.81 -54.04 -16.60
N THR A 777 82.33 -54.85 -15.67
CA THR A 777 81.75 -56.19 -15.91
C THR A 777 80.25 -56.09 -16.21
N ASP A 778 79.66 -57.17 -16.72
CA ASP A 778 78.26 -57.21 -17.15
C ASP A 778 77.36 -57.79 -16.04
N PRO A 779 76.44 -57.00 -15.43
CA PRO A 779 75.62 -57.44 -14.29
C PRO A 779 74.70 -58.65 -14.47
N ASN A 780 74.64 -59.20 -15.68
CA ASN A 780 73.86 -60.39 -16.00
C ASN A 780 74.74 -61.56 -16.47
N ASN A 781 76.05 -61.43 -16.38
CA ASN A 781 76.99 -62.44 -16.84
C ASN A 781 78.08 -62.71 -15.79
N PRO A 782 78.00 -63.85 -15.08
CA PRO A 782 78.78 -64.09 -13.87
C PRO A 782 80.27 -64.36 -14.10
N ASP A 783 80.75 -64.27 -15.34
CA ASP A 783 82.13 -64.49 -15.80
C ASP A 783 82.31 -63.69 -17.09
N THR A 784 82.72 -62.42 -16.95
CA THR A 784 82.76 -61.44 -18.03
C THR A 784 83.82 -61.78 -19.08
N ASP A 785 84.99 -62.24 -18.68
CA ASP A 785 86.09 -62.54 -19.59
C ASP A 785 86.15 -64.01 -20.06
N GLY A 786 85.34 -64.86 -19.45
CA GLY A 786 85.11 -66.24 -19.84
C GLY A 786 86.27 -67.15 -19.45
N ASP A 787 87.02 -66.85 -18.40
CA ASP A 787 88.12 -67.67 -17.91
C ASP A 787 87.68 -68.79 -16.95
N GLY A 788 86.41 -68.79 -16.52
CA GLY A 788 85.81 -69.76 -15.63
C GLY A 788 85.89 -69.41 -14.13
N VAL A 789 86.47 -68.28 -13.74
CA VAL A 789 86.36 -67.66 -12.42
C VAL A 789 85.18 -66.67 -12.45
N LEU A 790 84.51 -66.49 -11.31
CA LEU A 790 83.41 -65.53 -11.21
C LEU A 790 83.97 -64.10 -11.02
N ASP A 791 83.33 -63.07 -11.58
CA ASP A 791 83.85 -61.70 -11.50
C ASP A 791 83.98 -61.23 -10.03
N GLY A 792 82.99 -61.53 -9.19
CA GLY A 792 83.04 -61.28 -7.74
C GLY A 792 84.14 -62.06 -7.01
N GLN A 793 84.47 -63.27 -7.47
CA GLN A 793 85.57 -64.07 -6.92
C GLN A 793 86.93 -63.46 -7.32
N GLU A 794 87.06 -62.92 -8.52
CA GLU A 794 88.26 -62.24 -8.99
C GLU A 794 88.53 -60.92 -8.28
N VAL A 795 87.48 -60.13 -8.02
CA VAL A 795 87.55 -58.94 -7.16
C VAL A 795 88.09 -59.32 -5.77
N THR A 796 87.65 -60.45 -5.22
CA THR A 796 88.14 -60.98 -3.94
C THR A 796 89.60 -61.43 -4.00
N ASP A 797 90.02 -62.07 -5.09
CA ASP A 797 91.39 -62.54 -5.31
C ASP A 797 92.37 -61.41 -5.69
N GLY A 798 91.85 -60.23 -6.04
CA GLY A 798 92.62 -59.10 -6.54
C GLY A 798 93.14 -59.33 -7.95
N THR A 799 92.48 -60.20 -8.71
CA THR A 799 92.67 -60.39 -10.15
C THR A 799 91.75 -59.46 -10.94
N ASN A 800 91.73 -59.53 -12.27
CA ASN A 800 91.07 -58.53 -13.11
C ASN A 800 89.95 -59.22 -13.90
N PRO A 801 88.66 -58.99 -13.55
CA PRO A 801 87.49 -59.61 -14.17
C PRO A 801 87.28 -59.46 -15.69
N ASN A 802 88.16 -58.69 -16.33
CA ASN A 802 88.11 -58.40 -17.76
C ASN A 802 89.36 -58.89 -18.51
N ASP A 803 90.29 -59.56 -17.82
CA ASP A 803 91.53 -60.07 -18.39
C ASP A 803 91.66 -61.59 -18.18
N PRO A 804 91.40 -62.40 -19.21
CA PRO A 804 91.26 -63.86 -19.08
C PRO A 804 92.55 -64.59 -18.67
N CYS A 805 93.69 -63.91 -18.59
CA CYS A 805 94.95 -64.47 -18.11
C CYS A 805 95.36 -63.97 -16.73
N SER A 806 94.58 -63.09 -16.13
CA SER A 806 94.76 -62.61 -14.77
C SER A 806 93.82 -63.39 -13.86
N LEU A 807 94.20 -64.59 -13.44
CA LEU A 807 93.31 -65.47 -12.67
C LEU A 807 94.03 -66.32 -11.63
N VAL A 808 93.27 -66.80 -10.65
CA VAL A 808 93.69 -67.88 -9.76
C VAL A 808 93.08 -69.18 -10.26
N VAL A 809 93.88 -70.00 -10.96
CA VAL A 809 93.44 -71.27 -11.60
C VAL A 809 92.67 -72.20 -10.64
N ALA A 810 93.02 -72.19 -9.34
CA ALA A 810 92.32 -73.00 -8.34
C ALA A 810 90.87 -72.58 -8.05
N HIS A 811 90.46 -71.38 -8.47
CA HIS A 811 89.13 -70.81 -8.29
C HIS A 811 88.27 -70.83 -9.56
N GLN A 812 88.73 -71.49 -10.63
CA GLN A 812 87.91 -71.77 -11.80
C GLN A 812 86.78 -72.75 -11.41
N THR A 813 85.58 -72.21 -11.18
CA THR A 813 84.41 -72.97 -10.76
C THR A 813 83.38 -73.13 -11.88
N LEU A 814 83.40 -72.23 -12.87
CA LEU A 814 82.64 -72.32 -14.10
C LEU A 814 83.44 -73.05 -15.19
N THR A 815 82.76 -73.39 -16.28
CA THR A 815 83.44 -73.97 -17.44
C THR A 815 84.05 -72.84 -18.27
N PRO A 816 85.38 -72.78 -18.45
CA PRO A 816 86.00 -71.69 -19.20
C PRO A 816 85.51 -71.65 -20.65
N SER A 817 85.45 -70.45 -21.21
CA SER A 817 85.03 -70.19 -22.58
C SER A 817 85.95 -70.86 -23.60
N GLN A 818 85.41 -71.09 -24.80
CA GLN A 818 86.22 -71.64 -25.90
C GLN A 818 87.35 -70.70 -26.33
N ALA A 819 87.21 -69.39 -26.09
CA ALA A 819 88.25 -68.40 -26.34
C ALA A 819 89.42 -68.60 -25.38
N TRP A 820 89.13 -68.71 -24.08
CA TRP A 820 90.13 -68.98 -23.03
C TRP A 820 90.87 -70.31 -23.26
N ILE A 821 90.12 -71.39 -23.55
CA ILE A 821 90.67 -72.74 -23.80
C ILE A 821 91.72 -72.75 -24.93
N ASN A 822 91.52 -71.91 -25.96
CA ASN A 822 92.43 -71.81 -27.10
C ASN A 822 93.56 -70.78 -26.88
N GLY A 823 93.52 -70.04 -25.77
CA GLY A 823 94.55 -69.10 -25.36
C GLY A 823 95.81 -69.79 -24.86
N ASP A 824 96.83 -68.99 -24.57
CA ASP A 824 98.13 -69.41 -24.04
C ASP A 824 98.59 -68.28 -23.11
N CYS A 825 98.26 -68.40 -21.82
CA CYS A 825 98.42 -67.32 -20.86
C CYS A 825 99.88 -67.14 -20.38
N ASP A 826 100.67 -68.20 -20.35
CA ASP A 826 102.07 -68.15 -19.91
C ASP A 826 103.08 -68.03 -21.06
N GLY A 827 102.62 -68.18 -22.30
CA GLY A 827 103.39 -68.03 -23.52
C GLY A 827 104.39 -69.16 -23.76
N ASP A 828 104.21 -70.33 -23.13
CA ASP A 828 105.11 -71.48 -23.26
C ASP A 828 104.88 -72.28 -24.55
N GLY A 829 103.80 -71.95 -25.28
CA GLY A 829 103.39 -72.51 -26.54
C GLY A 829 102.42 -73.69 -26.44
N ILE A 830 101.94 -74.02 -25.23
CA ILE A 830 100.85 -74.97 -24.97
C ILE A 830 99.57 -74.15 -24.70
N THR A 831 98.41 -74.61 -25.18
CA THR A 831 97.17 -73.88 -24.92
C THR A 831 96.63 -74.14 -23.52
N ASN A 832 95.96 -73.16 -22.91
CA ASN A 832 95.38 -73.27 -21.57
C ASN A 832 94.54 -74.57 -21.39
N GLY A 833 93.75 -74.94 -22.40
CA GLY A 833 92.96 -76.17 -22.38
C GLY A 833 93.78 -77.47 -22.42
N GLU A 834 94.91 -77.46 -23.13
CA GLU A 834 95.85 -78.59 -23.14
C GLU A 834 96.56 -78.72 -21.80
N GLU A 835 96.84 -77.62 -21.12
CA GLU A 835 97.48 -77.56 -19.80
C GLU A 835 96.58 -78.08 -18.69
N VAL A 836 95.34 -77.60 -18.61
CA VAL A 836 94.32 -78.11 -17.68
C VAL A 836 94.11 -79.62 -17.87
N THR A 837 94.12 -80.10 -19.11
CA THR A 837 93.95 -81.54 -19.41
C THR A 837 95.14 -82.38 -18.96
N ASN A 838 96.35 -81.85 -19.05
CA ASN A 838 97.59 -82.57 -18.75
C ASN A 838 98.08 -82.37 -17.30
N GLY A 839 97.46 -81.44 -16.57
CA GLY A 839 97.75 -81.12 -15.17
C GLY A 839 98.89 -80.14 -14.97
N SER A 840 99.33 -79.43 -16.01
CA SER A 840 100.20 -78.25 -15.90
C SER A 840 99.39 -76.99 -15.59
N ASP A 841 100.06 -75.96 -15.12
CA ASP A 841 99.47 -74.73 -14.63
C ASP A 841 99.46 -73.67 -15.75
N PRO A 842 98.27 -73.26 -16.26
CA PRO A 842 98.12 -72.37 -17.42
C PRO A 842 98.78 -70.98 -17.33
N VAL A 843 99.23 -70.58 -16.14
CA VAL A 843 99.91 -69.29 -15.92
C VAL A 843 101.39 -69.46 -15.54
N ASN A 844 101.94 -70.68 -15.60
CA ASN A 844 103.29 -70.98 -15.14
C ASN A 844 104.18 -71.60 -16.24
N PRO A 845 105.06 -70.80 -16.87
CA PRO A 845 105.85 -71.22 -18.04
C PRO A 845 106.93 -72.28 -17.74
N CYS A 846 107.06 -72.71 -16.48
CA CYS A 846 107.99 -73.73 -16.03
C CYS A 846 107.31 -75.07 -15.67
N ASP A 847 106.01 -75.22 -15.85
CA ASP A 847 105.24 -76.45 -15.65
C ASP A 847 104.60 -76.86 -16.99
N PRO A 848 104.85 -78.05 -17.58
CA PRO A 848 105.49 -79.25 -17.02
C PRO A 848 106.98 -79.41 -17.34
N LYS A 849 107.62 -78.40 -17.96
CA LYS A 849 109.04 -78.46 -18.38
C LYS A 849 110.00 -78.34 -17.18
N LYS A 850 110.66 -79.45 -16.78
CA LYS A 850 111.71 -79.42 -15.73
C LYS A 850 113.01 -78.75 -16.19
N CYS A 851 113.36 -77.60 -15.61
CA CYS A 851 114.67 -76.93 -15.80
C CYS A 851 115.84 -77.70 -15.14
N GLY A 852 116.97 -77.91 -15.85
CA GLY A 852 118.13 -78.72 -15.40
C GLY A 852 119.29 -77.93 -14.74
N ASN A 853 120.17 -78.63 -13.99
CA ASN A 853 121.29 -78.09 -13.17
C ASN A 853 122.28 -77.16 -13.92
N MET A 854 122.57 -76.00 -13.32
CA MET A 854 123.52 -74.99 -13.82
C MET A 854 124.98 -75.29 -13.44
N ASN A 855 125.92 -75.11 -14.38
CA ASN A 855 127.37 -75.26 -14.15
C ASN A 855 128.12 -73.96 -14.48
N VAL A 856 128.73 -73.35 -13.47
CA VAL A 856 129.43 -72.06 -13.57
C VAL A 856 130.96 -72.26 -13.57
N PRO A 857 131.67 -72.02 -14.67
CA PRO A 857 133.13 -72.16 -14.72
C PRO A 857 133.83 -70.99 -14.03
N ASN A 858 134.94 -71.26 -13.33
CA ASN A 858 135.67 -70.25 -12.56
C ASN A 858 136.79 -69.53 -13.35
N ALA A 859 136.90 -69.75 -14.67
CA ALA A 859 137.85 -69.04 -15.53
C ALA A 859 137.44 -69.06 -17.00
N PHE A 860 137.83 -68.03 -17.77
CA PHE A 860 137.77 -67.99 -19.23
C PHE A 860 138.86 -67.05 -19.79
N SER A 861 139.15 -67.16 -21.09
CA SER A 861 140.27 -66.50 -21.75
C SER A 861 139.80 -65.69 -22.97
N PRO A 862 139.42 -64.41 -22.80
CA PRO A 862 139.00 -63.56 -23.89
C PRO A 862 140.21 -62.98 -24.65
N ASP A 863 140.89 -63.81 -25.46
CA ASP A 863 142.07 -63.46 -26.26
C ASP A 863 141.83 -63.47 -27.79
N GLY A 864 140.63 -63.86 -28.22
CA GLY A 864 140.18 -63.85 -29.61
C GLY A 864 140.62 -65.07 -30.43
N ASP A 865 141.03 -66.16 -29.78
CA ASP A 865 141.44 -67.40 -30.46
C ASP A 865 140.26 -68.30 -30.89
N GLY A 866 139.02 -67.93 -30.54
CA GLY A 866 137.79 -68.65 -30.82
C GLY A 866 137.38 -69.64 -29.74
N THR A 867 138.15 -69.80 -28.66
CA THR A 867 137.94 -70.79 -27.60
C THR A 867 137.86 -70.11 -26.24
N ASN A 868 136.71 -70.25 -25.54
CA ASN A 868 136.46 -69.62 -24.24
C ASN A 868 136.62 -68.08 -24.24
N ASP A 869 136.34 -67.44 -25.37
CA ASP A 869 136.35 -65.99 -25.51
C ASP A 869 135.22 -65.29 -24.72
N VAL A 870 134.15 -66.03 -24.41
CA VAL A 870 133.05 -65.58 -23.55
C VAL A 870 132.88 -66.53 -22.37
N TRP A 871 132.36 -66.00 -21.28
CA TRP A 871 132.07 -66.75 -20.07
C TRP A 871 130.78 -67.55 -20.24
N VAL A 872 130.91 -68.82 -20.61
CA VAL A 872 129.77 -69.71 -20.85
C VAL A 872 129.39 -70.47 -19.58
N ILE A 873 128.23 -70.14 -19.01
CA ILE A 873 127.54 -70.86 -17.95
C ILE A 873 126.55 -71.82 -18.58
N LYS A 874 126.82 -73.12 -18.50
CA LYS A 874 125.92 -74.13 -19.08
C LYS A 874 124.66 -74.26 -18.23
N GLY A 875 123.48 -74.17 -18.86
CA GLY A 875 122.18 -74.32 -18.21
C GLY A 875 121.53 -73.01 -17.74
N ILE A 876 122.15 -71.85 -18.02
CA ILE A 876 121.59 -70.53 -17.65
C ILE A 876 120.37 -70.17 -18.52
N GLU A 877 120.30 -70.70 -19.74
CA GLU A 877 119.23 -70.51 -20.71
C GLU A 877 117.85 -71.00 -20.23
N ASN A 878 117.79 -71.87 -19.22
CA ASN A 878 116.55 -72.33 -18.61
C ASN A 878 115.94 -71.33 -17.61
N TYR A 879 116.62 -70.22 -17.35
CA TYR A 879 116.20 -69.18 -16.42
C TYR A 879 116.20 -67.84 -17.18
N PRO A 880 115.24 -67.60 -18.09
CA PRO A 880 115.26 -66.41 -18.95
C PRO A 880 115.18 -65.10 -18.15
N ASN A 881 114.66 -65.16 -16.92
CA ASN A 881 114.56 -64.03 -15.99
C ASN A 881 115.76 -63.91 -15.04
N ASN A 882 116.85 -64.66 -15.25
CA ASN A 882 118.01 -64.63 -14.35
C ASN A 882 118.70 -63.25 -14.34
N VAL A 883 119.27 -62.84 -13.21
CA VAL A 883 120.02 -61.59 -13.07
C VAL A 883 121.46 -61.90 -12.71
N LEU A 884 122.42 -61.66 -13.62
CA LEU A 884 123.85 -61.77 -13.37
C LEU A 884 124.44 -60.41 -13.00
N THR A 885 125.18 -60.36 -11.90
CA THR A 885 126.01 -59.21 -11.51
C THR A 885 127.43 -59.65 -11.19
N VAL A 886 128.44 -58.99 -11.77
CA VAL A 886 129.86 -59.26 -11.57
C VAL A 886 130.56 -58.04 -10.97
N TYR A 887 131.46 -58.28 -10.03
CA TYR A 887 132.17 -57.31 -9.21
C TYR A 887 133.69 -57.48 -9.34
N ASN A 888 134.44 -56.39 -9.25
CA ASN A 888 135.90 -56.45 -9.08
C ASN A 888 136.30 -56.69 -7.61
N ARG A 889 137.60 -56.84 -7.33
CA ARG A 889 138.13 -57.08 -5.98
C ARG A 889 137.82 -56.00 -4.93
N TRP A 890 137.35 -54.82 -5.33
CA TRP A 890 136.98 -53.72 -4.44
C TRP A 890 135.46 -53.67 -4.20
N GLY A 891 134.68 -54.59 -4.77
CA GLY A 891 133.23 -54.67 -4.60
C GLY A 891 132.41 -53.78 -5.54
N ASN A 892 133.05 -53.15 -6.53
CA ASN A 892 132.34 -52.37 -7.54
C ASN A 892 131.80 -53.28 -8.64
N ILE A 893 130.53 -53.09 -9.04
CA ILE A 893 129.94 -53.77 -10.19
C ILE A 893 130.73 -53.38 -11.43
N VAL A 894 131.17 -54.38 -12.18
CA VAL A 894 131.82 -54.24 -13.49
C VAL A 894 130.95 -54.76 -14.62
N PHE A 895 130.09 -55.74 -14.36
CA PHE A 895 129.14 -56.22 -15.36
C PHE A 895 127.80 -56.54 -14.72
N ALA A 896 126.69 -56.20 -15.36
CA ALA A 896 125.35 -56.62 -14.95
C ALA A 896 124.48 -56.92 -16.18
N ALA A 897 123.64 -57.94 -16.10
CA ALA A 897 122.68 -58.30 -17.14
C ALA A 897 121.43 -58.96 -16.53
N ASP A 898 120.26 -58.49 -16.94
CA ASP A 898 118.98 -59.18 -16.77
C ASP A 898 118.80 -60.13 -17.96
N GLY A 899 118.39 -61.37 -17.70
CA GLY A 899 118.33 -62.46 -18.67
C GLY A 899 119.68 -62.83 -19.28
N TYR A 900 120.70 -63.09 -18.46
CA TYR A 900 122.04 -63.41 -18.98
C TYR A 900 122.06 -64.72 -19.80
N LEU A 901 122.62 -64.66 -21.01
CA LEU A 901 122.65 -65.78 -21.99
C LEU A 901 124.07 -66.02 -22.56
N ASN A 902 125.06 -66.18 -21.68
CA ASN A 902 126.43 -66.60 -22.06
C ASN A 902 127.16 -65.64 -23.02
N THR A 903 126.87 -64.34 -22.92
CA THR A 903 127.36 -63.32 -23.84
C THR A 903 128.58 -62.54 -23.35
N TRP A 904 129.06 -62.79 -22.14
CA TRP A 904 130.05 -61.91 -21.50
C TRP A 904 131.49 -62.23 -21.92
N ASP A 905 132.16 -61.30 -22.61
CA ASP A 905 133.53 -61.41 -23.15
C ASP A 905 134.62 -60.80 -22.24
N GLY A 906 134.26 -60.51 -20.98
CA GLY A 906 135.18 -59.86 -20.04
C GLY A 906 135.35 -58.36 -20.30
N THR A 907 134.33 -57.71 -20.89
CA THR A 907 134.19 -56.25 -20.91
C THR A 907 133.26 -55.76 -19.80
N SER A 908 133.50 -54.57 -19.28
CA SER A 908 132.66 -53.95 -18.25
C SER A 908 131.57 -53.09 -18.91
N ASN A 909 130.32 -53.30 -18.51
CA ASN A 909 129.19 -52.43 -18.88
C ASN A 909 128.75 -51.50 -17.73
N SER A 910 129.57 -51.41 -16.67
CA SER A 910 129.32 -50.51 -15.55
C SER A 910 129.76 -49.06 -15.85
N LYS A 911 129.07 -48.08 -15.26
CA LYS A 911 129.36 -46.64 -15.42
C LYS A 911 130.65 -46.15 -14.71
N LEU A 912 131.49 -47.06 -14.18
CA LEU A 912 132.67 -46.75 -13.36
C LEU A 912 134.02 -47.00 -14.07
N ASN A 913 134.04 -47.25 -15.38
CA ASN A 913 135.26 -47.51 -16.16
C ASN A 913 136.12 -46.24 -16.36
N VAL A 914 137.30 -46.18 -15.74
CA VAL A 914 138.28 -45.07 -15.92
C VAL A 914 139.48 -45.48 -16.83
N GLY A 915 139.44 -46.67 -17.44
CA GLY A 915 140.57 -47.24 -18.19
C GLY A 915 140.22 -48.00 -19.48
N GLY A 916 139.00 -47.83 -20.00
CA GLY A 916 138.46 -48.58 -21.14
C GLY A 916 137.53 -49.73 -20.73
N ASP A 917 136.76 -50.25 -21.69
CA ASP A 917 135.70 -51.25 -21.43
C ASP A 917 136.26 -52.65 -21.18
N VAL A 918 137.53 -52.88 -21.46
CA VAL A 918 138.17 -54.21 -21.43
C VAL A 918 138.75 -54.47 -20.04
N LEU A 919 138.20 -55.43 -19.28
CA LEU A 919 138.62 -55.70 -17.90
C LEU A 919 139.98 -56.41 -17.82
N PRO A 920 140.96 -55.95 -17.02
CA PRO A 920 142.30 -56.56 -16.99
C PRO A 920 142.30 -57.99 -16.44
N THR A 921 143.33 -58.78 -16.83
CA THR A 921 143.61 -60.12 -16.29
C THR A 921 143.58 -60.11 -14.76
N GLY A 922 142.77 -60.99 -14.15
CA GLY A 922 142.55 -60.99 -12.71
C GLY A 922 141.27 -61.71 -12.28
N THR A 923 141.07 -61.79 -10.96
CA THR A 923 139.89 -62.43 -10.35
C THR A 923 138.76 -61.42 -10.13
N TYR A 924 137.56 -61.79 -10.56
CA TYR A 924 136.29 -61.08 -10.36
C TYR A 924 135.31 -61.99 -9.62
N TYR A 925 134.28 -61.40 -8.99
CA TYR A 925 133.28 -62.13 -8.19
C TYR A 925 131.91 -61.97 -8.81
N TYR A 926 131.07 -63.01 -8.83
CA TYR A 926 129.74 -62.93 -9.42
C TYR A 926 128.63 -63.30 -8.45
N VAL A 927 127.44 -62.79 -8.73
CA VAL A 927 126.15 -63.15 -8.13
C VAL A 927 125.17 -63.39 -9.27
N ILE A 928 124.53 -64.55 -9.33
CA ILE A 928 123.49 -64.90 -10.30
C ILE A 928 122.23 -65.22 -9.51
N ASP A 929 121.19 -64.42 -9.66
CA ASP A 929 119.85 -64.71 -9.14
C ASP A 929 119.03 -65.38 -10.24
N THR A 930 118.63 -66.65 -10.05
CA THR A 930 117.90 -67.40 -11.08
C THR A 930 116.41 -67.04 -11.17
N LYS A 931 115.87 -66.30 -10.18
CA LYS A 931 114.42 -66.09 -9.98
C LYS A 931 113.60 -67.36 -9.82
N ASP A 932 114.27 -68.49 -9.67
CA ASP A 932 113.68 -69.78 -9.34
C ASP A 932 113.94 -70.10 -7.86
N GLU A 933 112.89 -70.42 -7.10
CA GLU A 933 112.99 -70.65 -5.65
C GLU A 933 113.80 -71.91 -5.28
N LYS A 934 113.95 -72.88 -6.19
CA LYS A 934 114.66 -74.14 -5.94
C LYS A 934 116.17 -74.02 -6.17
N VAL A 935 116.60 -73.20 -7.13
CA VAL A 935 118.04 -72.93 -7.39
C VAL A 935 118.54 -71.71 -6.61
N GLY A 936 117.72 -70.67 -6.51
CA GLY A 936 118.01 -69.45 -5.77
C GLY A 936 119.19 -68.66 -6.33
N VAL A 937 119.96 -68.03 -5.43
CA VAL A 937 121.07 -67.12 -5.77
C VAL A 937 122.42 -67.82 -5.66
N LEU A 938 123.14 -67.91 -6.78
CA LEU A 938 124.49 -68.48 -6.88
C LEU A 938 125.57 -67.39 -6.78
N LYS A 939 126.68 -67.69 -6.08
CA LYS A 939 127.78 -66.74 -5.88
C LYS A 939 129.13 -67.43 -6.01
N GLY A 940 130.11 -66.75 -6.61
CA GLY A 940 131.44 -67.33 -6.81
C GLY A 940 132.46 -66.34 -7.35
N TYR A 941 133.53 -66.87 -7.93
CA TYR A 941 134.55 -66.06 -8.61
C TYR A 941 134.83 -66.60 -10.01
N VAL A 942 135.27 -65.69 -10.87
CA VAL A 942 135.73 -65.99 -12.22
C VAL A 942 137.06 -65.29 -12.46
N TYR A 943 138.03 -66.03 -12.97
CA TYR A 943 139.34 -65.52 -13.35
C TYR A 943 139.38 -65.22 -14.85
N ILE A 944 139.66 -63.97 -15.21
CA ILE A 944 139.89 -63.57 -16.60
C ILE A 944 141.37 -63.74 -16.88
N GLN A 945 141.71 -64.58 -17.86
CA GLN A 945 143.09 -64.76 -18.33
C GLN A 945 143.24 -64.24 -19.75
N ARG A 946 143.76 -63.01 -19.91
CA ARG A 946 144.23 -62.49 -21.20
C ARG A 946 145.73 -62.61 -21.37
#